data_AF-A0A818W902-F1
#
_entry.id   AF-A0A818W902-F1
#
_cell.length_a   1.000
_cell.length_b   1.000
_cell.length_c   1.000
_cell.angle_alpha   90.00
_cell.angle_beta   90.00
_cell.angle_gamma   90.00
#
_symmetry.space_group_name_H-M   'P 1'
#
loop_
_entity.id
_entity.type
_entity.pdbx_description
1 polymer ?
#
loop_
_entity_poly.entity_id
_entity_poly.type
_entity_poly.pdbx_seq_one_letter_code
_entity_poly.pdbx_strand_id
1 'polypeptide(L)'
;MSKRHFDMICQRHLPLIADRIIGLSLSEHEETPKQINLFYSYLLSFNKFIQLRSLSINGVRSYKILVKITDECHHLYNLTHLNFFNCSLEDNQADFQLLVNNIWSFSKLVHCNFSIDIKGKKFFLMPKTISSSLERLSIYGSILKLNEINRLFEYTNRLKNLSINVEFDDDNNNYILSLFPTLIELHISCSHQLDISKMISLLQNTPNLRRLNVSLWSNFIDGYQWKQIIRNYLPELKIFRLGMEETLSFDQNIEERVDELINSFRSSFWIDEHQWFVRCIIQKKTIHLYTTSKIFCNYDSVLFGSIRSTDPQDNQQKFYNNMTSIVNETFFDQPIPSYIRLPNIEYLWIKLPINDQFWSIVPSLNRLNSLTVVSYIDTFQPQLKTLLNRAPCLRRLCITQDAPLHLQMLLFRHINPSVRQLDLRDYNHYFNKEECIRLSHSSLGRQCEVLSIMINNRESIIYFIKKMINLRSLNVRCEDEKYYKGLALAKNGNNKYPDEKIQNKDDLIQWLKDHLPSTCLIVLVRIITRDKYTLESFTNFPIFSLSLREFWGQRYNRLIGTVLKESIFKPIRLEFSSSTIGGLTTFTVSGLLHVHNALIIFNDISLLFPTFMFFILHGIVCSLEAYMKIQLPKPVGWLLTHTFIFLTSPLVLQPFMKKGSPFLMLNSPPLYNVEWIPKLPVSNFCP
;
A
#
# COMPACT_ATOMS: atom_id res chain seq x y z
N MET A 1 0.57 -1.10 9.81
CA MET A 1 -0.46 -2.10 10.16
C MET A 1 -0.26 -2.53 11.61
N SER A 2 -1.28 -2.52 12.48
CA SER A 2 -1.08 -2.88 13.90
C SER A 2 -0.99 -4.41 14.10
N LYS A 3 -0.26 -4.87 15.13
CA LYS A 3 -0.08 -6.30 15.44
C LYS A 3 -1.43 -7.02 15.55
N ARG A 4 -2.40 -6.45 16.26
CA ARG A 4 -3.77 -7.02 16.39
C ARG A 4 -4.56 -7.11 15.07
N HIS A 5 -4.38 -6.17 14.13
CA HIS A 5 -4.99 -6.29 12.79
C HIS A 5 -4.33 -7.40 12.00
N PHE A 6 -3.00 -7.54 12.12
CA PHE A 6 -2.25 -8.64 11.55
C PHE A 6 -2.67 -9.98 12.14
N ASP A 7 -2.81 -10.06 13.47
CA ASP A 7 -3.29 -11.24 14.19
C ASP A 7 -4.72 -11.60 13.78
N MET A 8 -5.64 -10.62 13.73
CA MET A 8 -7.02 -10.85 13.30
C MET A 8 -7.11 -11.33 11.85
N ILE A 9 -6.36 -10.70 10.93
CA ILE A 9 -6.30 -11.13 9.53
C ILE A 9 -5.75 -12.55 9.45
N CYS A 10 -4.61 -12.82 10.10
CA CYS A 10 -3.95 -14.12 10.02
C CYS A 10 -4.73 -15.24 10.72
N GLN A 11 -5.47 -14.96 11.81
CA GLN A 11 -6.26 -15.95 12.54
C GLN A 11 -7.65 -16.18 11.95
N ARG A 12 -8.39 -15.12 11.60
CA ARG A 12 -9.82 -15.22 11.25
C ARG A 12 -10.10 -15.23 9.75
N HIS A 13 -9.28 -14.53 8.96
CA HIS A 13 -9.60 -14.29 7.55
C HIS A 13 -8.69 -15.07 6.61
N LEU A 14 -7.39 -15.09 6.90
CA LEU A 14 -6.39 -15.69 6.03
C LEU A 14 -6.61 -17.20 5.81
N PRO A 15 -7.01 -18.02 6.81
CA PRO A 15 -7.35 -19.42 6.56
C PRO A 15 -8.56 -19.62 5.65
N LEU A 16 -9.48 -18.65 5.57
CA LEU A 16 -10.71 -18.71 4.75
C LEU A 16 -10.49 -18.31 3.30
N ILE A 17 -9.37 -17.66 2.98
CA ILE A 17 -9.07 -17.12 1.65
C ILE A 17 -7.72 -17.57 1.09
N ALA A 18 -6.91 -18.31 1.87
CA ALA A 18 -5.55 -18.71 1.50
C ALA A 18 -5.51 -19.47 0.16
N ASP A 19 -6.49 -20.33 -0.08
CA ASP A 19 -6.65 -21.13 -1.30
C ASP A 19 -6.90 -20.28 -2.56
N ARG A 20 -7.31 -19.01 -2.41
CA ARG A 20 -7.65 -18.08 -3.49
C ARG A 20 -6.62 -16.95 -3.66
N ILE A 21 -5.58 -16.89 -2.83
CA ILE A 21 -4.58 -15.82 -2.90
C ILE A 21 -3.60 -16.11 -4.04
N ILE A 22 -3.53 -15.16 -4.99
CA ILE A 22 -2.69 -15.25 -6.19
C ILE A 22 -1.33 -14.55 -6.00
N GLY A 23 -1.26 -13.53 -5.13
CA GLY A 23 -0.05 -12.78 -4.84
C GLY A 23 0.07 -12.46 -3.36
N LEU A 24 1.28 -12.63 -2.80
CA LEU A 24 1.56 -12.35 -1.39
C LEU A 24 2.85 -11.51 -1.29
N SER A 25 2.82 -10.48 -0.45
CA SER A 25 4.01 -9.70 -0.10
C SER A 25 4.24 -9.74 1.40
N LEU A 26 5.43 -10.16 1.80
CA LEU A 26 5.88 -10.22 3.17
C LEU A 26 7.00 -9.20 3.38
N SER A 27 6.97 -8.47 4.47
CA SER A 27 7.97 -7.44 4.76
C SER A 27 8.39 -7.48 6.22
N GLU A 28 9.67 -7.30 6.48
CA GLU A 28 10.20 -6.95 7.79
C GLU A 28 10.79 -5.55 7.73
N HIS A 29 10.19 -4.60 8.43
CA HIS A 29 10.72 -3.23 8.55
C HIS A 29 11.15 -2.97 9.99
N GLU A 30 11.96 -1.94 10.21
CA GLU A 30 12.38 -1.53 11.56
C GLU A 30 11.18 -1.22 12.48
N GLU A 31 10.06 -0.78 11.90
CA GLU A 31 8.79 -0.53 12.60
C GLU A 31 7.94 -1.79 12.85
N THR A 32 8.25 -2.91 12.16
CA THR A 32 7.53 -4.19 12.21
C THR A 32 8.49 -5.40 12.28
N PRO A 33 9.42 -5.44 13.25
CA PRO A 33 10.36 -6.54 13.36
C PRO A 33 9.63 -7.85 13.64
N LYS A 34 10.13 -8.96 13.06
CA LYS A 34 9.60 -10.33 13.23
C LYS A 34 8.17 -10.54 12.70
N GLN A 35 7.66 -9.66 11.83
CA GLN A 35 6.31 -9.80 11.27
C GLN A 35 6.12 -11.11 10.49
N ILE A 36 7.17 -11.60 9.82
CA ILE A 36 7.13 -12.88 9.11
C ILE A 36 7.09 -14.06 10.10
N ASN A 37 7.84 -14.00 11.19
CA ASN A 37 7.74 -15.03 12.24
C ASN A 37 6.34 -15.06 12.87
N LEU A 38 5.72 -13.88 13.04
CA LEU A 38 4.34 -13.76 13.51
C LEU A 38 3.36 -14.32 12.46
N PHE A 39 3.59 -14.11 11.16
CA PHE A 39 2.82 -14.72 10.08
C PHE A 39 2.79 -16.25 10.22
N TYR A 40 3.98 -16.84 10.39
CA TYR A 40 4.18 -18.27 10.58
C TYR A 40 3.51 -18.82 11.84
N SER A 41 3.38 -18.01 12.89
CA SER A 41 2.70 -18.45 14.12
C SER A 41 1.20 -18.73 13.92
N TYR A 42 0.59 -18.11 12.90
CA TYR A 42 -0.83 -18.30 12.57
C TYR A 42 -1.05 -19.28 11.42
N LEU A 43 -0.15 -19.28 10.44
CA LEU A 43 -0.11 -20.25 9.36
C LEU A 43 1.19 -21.03 9.48
N LEU A 44 1.07 -22.26 10.00
CA LEU A 44 2.19 -23.18 10.21
C LEU A 44 2.98 -23.44 8.93
N SER A 45 2.38 -23.29 7.74
CA SER A 45 3.02 -23.50 6.44
C SER A 45 2.34 -22.76 5.30
N PHE A 46 3.13 -22.45 4.25
CA PHE A 46 2.67 -21.91 2.98
C PHE A 46 1.80 -22.86 2.14
N ASN A 47 1.74 -24.16 2.46
CA ASN A 47 1.05 -25.17 1.64
C ASN A 47 -0.45 -24.88 1.39
N LYS A 48 -1.08 -24.01 2.19
CA LYS A 48 -2.47 -23.60 2.01
C LYS A 48 -2.68 -22.63 0.84
N PHE A 49 -1.63 -21.98 0.35
CA PHE A 49 -1.71 -21.01 -0.75
C PHE A 49 -1.63 -21.67 -2.13
N ILE A 50 -2.50 -22.65 -2.39
CA ILE A 50 -2.44 -23.51 -3.59
C ILE A 50 -2.51 -22.76 -4.94
N GLN A 51 -3.10 -21.55 -4.96
CA GLN A 51 -3.19 -20.71 -6.16
C GLN A 51 -2.12 -19.62 -6.24
N LEU A 52 -1.16 -19.58 -5.31
CA LEU A 52 -0.15 -18.52 -5.28
C LEU A 52 0.73 -18.56 -6.53
N ARG A 53 0.78 -17.43 -7.23
CA ARG A 53 1.60 -17.24 -8.43
C ARG A 53 2.77 -16.29 -8.21
N SER A 54 2.64 -15.35 -7.27
CA SER A 54 3.67 -14.34 -6.99
C SER A 54 3.94 -14.21 -5.49
N LEU A 55 5.20 -14.24 -5.10
CA LEU A 55 5.66 -13.99 -3.74
C LEU A 55 6.72 -12.89 -3.73
N SER A 56 6.53 -11.87 -2.89
CA SER A 56 7.50 -10.79 -2.69
C SER A 56 7.93 -10.74 -1.23
N ILE A 57 9.22 -10.61 -0.96
CA ILE A 57 9.82 -10.60 0.37
C ILE A 57 10.67 -9.33 0.48
N ASN A 58 10.45 -8.52 1.51
CA ASN A 58 11.09 -7.22 1.66
C ASN A 58 11.76 -7.06 3.03
N GLY A 59 12.99 -6.54 3.08
CA GLY A 59 13.62 -6.08 4.32
C GLY A 59 14.04 -7.16 5.31
N VAL A 60 14.09 -8.43 4.88
CA VAL A 60 14.46 -9.55 5.77
C VAL A 60 15.96 -9.57 6.02
N ARG A 61 16.34 -9.75 7.29
CA ARG A 61 17.74 -9.76 7.74
C ARG A 61 18.26 -11.12 8.23
N SER A 62 17.52 -12.21 8.00
CA SER A 62 17.85 -13.55 8.53
C SER A 62 17.78 -14.65 7.47
N TYR A 63 18.87 -15.40 7.29
CA TYR A 63 18.91 -16.59 6.42
C TYR A 63 17.86 -17.62 6.81
N LYS A 64 17.74 -17.91 8.10
CA LYS A 64 16.80 -18.92 8.62
C LYS A 64 15.37 -18.68 8.14
N ILE A 65 14.94 -17.41 8.06
CA ILE A 65 13.60 -17.05 7.58
C ILE A 65 13.52 -17.26 6.06
N LEU A 66 14.49 -16.77 5.29
CA LEU A 66 14.47 -16.87 3.83
C LEU A 66 14.55 -18.31 3.34
N VAL A 67 15.47 -19.10 3.91
CA VAL A 67 15.61 -20.54 3.62
C VAL A 67 14.33 -21.28 3.96
N LYS A 68 13.71 -21.01 5.11
CA LYS A 68 12.42 -21.62 5.47
C LYS A 68 11.32 -21.28 4.47
N ILE A 69 11.23 -20.02 4.03
CA ILE A 69 10.23 -19.61 3.04
C ILE A 69 10.48 -20.33 1.72
N THR A 70 11.71 -20.33 1.21
CA THR A 70 12.01 -20.96 -0.08
C THR A 70 11.86 -22.48 -0.03
N ASP A 71 12.19 -23.12 1.08
CA ASP A 71 11.97 -24.55 1.27
C ASP A 71 10.47 -24.89 1.16
N GLU A 72 9.60 -24.20 1.90
CA GLU A 72 8.15 -24.42 1.85
C GLU A 72 7.51 -24.06 0.50
N CYS A 73 8.12 -23.13 -0.26
CA CYS A 73 7.62 -22.76 -1.58
C CYS A 73 7.72 -23.90 -2.61
N HIS A 74 8.48 -24.97 -2.35
CA HIS A 74 8.54 -26.14 -3.25
C HIS A 74 7.18 -26.84 -3.41
N HIS A 75 6.30 -26.71 -2.43
CA HIS A 75 4.95 -27.24 -2.48
C HIS A 75 3.98 -26.36 -3.28
N LEU A 76 4.39 -25.15 -3.68
CA LEU A 76 3.57 -24.19 -4.42
C LEU A 76 3.73 -24.39 -5.93
N TYR A 77 3.07 -25.42 -6.46
CA TYR A 77 3.15 -25.80 -7.89
C TYR A 77 2.71 -24.73 -8.90
N ASN A 78 2.16 -23.59 -8.46
CA ASN A 78 1.71 -22.50 -9.33
C ASN A 78 2.59 -21.24 -9.20
N LEU A 79 3.62 -21.27 -8.35
CA LEU A 79 4.49 -20.13 -8.12
C LEU A 79 5.35 -19.86 -9.36
N THR A 80 5.16 -18.68 -9.96
CA THR A 80 5.86 -18.26 -11.19
C THR A 80 6.73 -17.04 -10.98
N HIS A 81 6.50 -16.25 -9.92
CA HIS A 81 7.25 -15.03 -9.61
C HIS A 81 7.72 -15.05 -8.14
N LEU A 82 9.00 -14.81 -7.93
CA LEU A 82 9.60 -14.69 -6.60
C LEU A 82 10.51 -13.46 -6.55
N ASN A 83 10.26 -12.56 -5.61
CA ASN A 83 11.00 -11.31 -5.52
C ASN A 83 11.54 -11.08 -4.11
N PHE A 84 12.80 -10.72 -4.02
CA PHE A 84 13.46 -10.23 -2.81
C PHE A 84 13.79 -8.76 -3.03
N PHE A 85 13.45 -7.92 -2.05
CA PHE A 85 13.70 -6.48 -2.06
C PHE A 85 14.38 -6.06 -0.76
N ASN A 86 15.43 -5.25 -0.84
CA ASN A 86 16.10 -4.64 0.31
C ASN A 86 16.43 -5.62 1.45
N CYS A 87 16.68 -6.90 1.16
CA CYS A 87 17.11 -7.87 2.16
C CYS A 87 18.61 -7.68 2.43
N SER A 88 19.03 -7.76 3.69
CA SER A 88 20.43 -7.59 4.08
C SER A 88 20.84 -8.70 5.04
N LEU A 89 21.75 -9.57 4.64
CA LEU A 89 22.13 -10.78 5.36
C LEU A 89 23.58 -10.67 5.85
N GLU A 90 23.89 -11.40 6.92
CA GLU A 90 25.27 -11.61 7.35
C GLU A 90 26.02 -12.52 6.37
N ASP A 91 27.34 -12.64 6.51
CA ASP A 91 28.12 -13.55 5.67
C ASP A 91 28.01 -14.98 6.20
N ASN A 92 27.24 -15.83 5.50
CA ASN A 92 27.20 -17.26 5.73
C ASN A 92 27.05 -17.99 4.40
N GLN A 93 28.16 -18.53 3.88
CA GLN A 93 28.18 -19.23 2.60
C GLN A 93 27.26 -20.45 2.54
N ALA A 94 27.14 -21.22 3.63
CA ALA A 94 26.35 -22.45 3.62
C ALA A 94 24.85 -22.16 3.46
N ASP A 95 24.35 -21.19 4.23
CA ASP A 95 22.94 -20.78 4.17
C ASP A 95 22.63 -20.03 2.87
N PHE A 96 23.57 -19.21 2.37
CA PHE A 96 23.42 -18.53 1.09
C PHE A 96 23.36 -19.52 -0.08
N GLN A 97 24.22 -20.55 -0.07
CA GLN A 97 24.19 -21.62 -1.07
C GLN A 97 22.86 -22.38 -1.04
N LEU A 98 22.34 -22.67 0.15
CA LEU A 98 21.06 -23.36 0.33
C LEU A 98 19.91 -22.52 -0.24
N LEU A 99 19.89 -21.22 0.05
CA LEU A 99 18.89 -20.29 -0.48
C LEU A 99 18.89 -20.25 -2.01
N VAL A 100 20.08 -20.12 -2.62
CA VAL A 100 20.23 -20.11 -4.08
C VAL A 100 19.77 -21.45 -4.69
N ASN A 101 20.19 -22.57 -4.12
CA ASN A 101 19.80 -23.90 -4.62
C ASN A 101 18.28 -24.10 -4.60
N ASN A 102 17.60 -23.69 -3.52
CA ASN A 102 16.16 -23.77 -3.37
C ASN A 102 15.42 -22.98 -4.47
N ILE A 103 15.92 -21.79 -4.81
CA ILE A 103 15.31 -20.96 -5.86
C ILE A 103 15.46 -21.63 -7.22
N TRP A 104 16.62 -22.22 -7.49
CA TRP A 104 16.92 -22.87 -8.78
C TRP A 104 16.20 -24.22 -8.97
N SER A 105 15.81 -24.90 -7.89
CA SER A 105 15.05 -26.17 -7.95
C SER A 105 13.56 -26.01 -8.22
N PHE A 106 13.00 -24.80 -8.20
CA PHE A 106 11.58 -24.62 -8.50
C PHE A 106 11.25 -24.97 -9.96
N SER A 107 10.21 -25.78 -10.16
CA SER A 107 9.85 -26.36 -11.47
C SER A 107 9.03 -25.44 -12.36
N LYS A 108 8.39 -24.39 -11.81
CA LYS A 108 7.57 -23.43 -12.57
C LYS A 108 7.93 -21.97 -12.33
N LEU A 109 9.03 -21.68 -11.63
CA LEU A 109 9.46 -20.31 -11.39
C LEU A 109 9.95 -19.70 -12.70
N VAL A 110 9.27 -18.66 -13.20
CA VAL A 110 9.58 -17.98 -14.46
C VAL A 110 10.38 -16.71 -14.21
N HIS A 111 10.04 -15.97 -13.15
CA HIS A 111 10.66 -14.69 -12.81
C HIS A 111 11.23 -14.70 -11.39
N CYS A 112 12.50 -14.31 -11.26
CA CYS A 112 13.15 -14.10 -9.98
C CYS A 112 13.82 -12.72 -9.92
N ASN A 113 13.45 -11.90 -8.94
CA ASN A 113 14.22 -10.72 -8.56
C ASN A 113 15.00 -11.00 -7.27
N PHE A 114 16.32 -11.03 -7.37
CA PHE A 114 17.24 -11.34 -6.28
C PHE A 114 17.95 -10.06 -5.84
N SER A 115 17.28 -9.22 -5.03
CA SER A 115 17.89 -8.03 -4.42
C SER A 115 18.24 -8.30 -2.96
N ILE A 116 19.36 -8.99 -2.74
CA ILE A 116 19.86 -9.36 -1.41
C ILE A 116 21.29 -8.88 -1.27
N ASP A 117 21.52 -8.01 -0.28
CA ASP A 117 22.85 -7.51 0.08
C ASP A 117 23.48 -8.41 1.16
N ILE A 118 24.76 -8.77 0.97
CA ILE A 118 25.50 -9.63 1.90
C ILE A 118 26.60 -8.80 2.54
N LYS A 119 26.53 -8.62 3.87
CA LYS A 119 27.51 -7.80 4.58
C LYS A 119 28.92 -8.35 4.40
N GLY A 120 29.83 -7.50 3.95
CA GLY A 120 31.26 -7.80 3.86
C GLY A 120 31.71 -8.55 2.59
N LYS A 121 30.81 -8.96 1.70
CA LYS A 121 31.15 -9.64 0.45
C LYS A 121 30.31 -9.14 -0.72
N LYS A 122 30.94 -9.03 -1.89
CA LYS A 122 30.32 -8.58 -3.13
C LYS A 122 30.08 -9.68 -4.17
N PHE A 123 30.31 -10.96 -3.88
CA PHE A 123 30.19 -12.03 -4.88
C PHE A 123 28.88 -12.82 -4.79
N PHE A 124 28.43 -13.37 -5.93
CA PHE A 124 27.26 -14.23 -6.02
C PHE A 124 27.66 -15.72 -6.00
N LEU A 125 26.94 -16.57 -5.26
CA LEU A 125 27.20 -18.01 -5.27
C LEU A 125 26.47 -18.70 -6.41
N MET A 126 27.19 -19.53 -7.17
CA MET A 126 26.59 -20.32 -8.24
C MET A 126 25.66 -21.41 -7.68
N PRO A 127 24.49 -21.63 -8.30
CA PRO A 127 23.61 -22.75 -7.94
C PRO A 127 24.30 -24.10 -8.22
N LYS A 128 23.90 -25.13 -7.49
CA LYS A 128 24.31 -26.53 -7.71
C LYS A 128 23.31 -27.30 -8.58
N THR A 129 22.15 -26.73 -8.85
CA THR A 129 21.04 -27.32 -9.60
C THR A 129 20.74 -26.49 -10.84
N ILE A 130 20.40 -27.15 -11.94
CA ILE A 130 20.01 -26.47 -13.18
C ILE A 130 18.52 -26.14 -13.10
N SER A 131 18.17 -24.88 -13.31
CA SER A 131 16.77 -24.47 -13.36
C SER A 131 16.10 -24.95 -14.64
N SER A 132 14.90 -25.52 -14.50
CA SER A 132 14.12 -26.02 -15.63
C SER A 132 13.11 -25.01 -16.18
N SER A 133 12.90 -23.87 -15.50
CA SER A 133 11.80 -22.94 -15.81
C SER A 133 12.16 -21.46 -15.83
N LEU A 134 13.29 -21.06 -15.22
CA LEU A 134 13.59 -19.64 -15.03
C LEU A 134 13.89 -18.95 -16.37
N GLU A 135 13.08 -17.93 -16.71
CA GLU A 135 13.23 -17.15 -17.94
C GLU A 135 13.68 -15.71 -17.68
N ARG A 136 13.42 -15.16 -16.49
CA ARG A 136 13.78 -13.79 -16.13
C ARG A 136 14.46 -13.73 -14.77
N LEU A 137 15.68 -13.21 -14.74
CA LEU A 137 16.48 -13.11 -13.53
C LEU A 137 17.06 -11.71 -13.37
N SER A 138 16.87 -11.14 -12.19
CA SER A 138 17.56 -9.92 -11.78
C SER A 138 18.39 -10.23 -10.54
N ILE A 139 19.66 -9.87 -10.51
CA ILE A 139 20.55 -9.99 -9.34
C ILE A 139 21.08 -8.61 -9.00
N TYR A 140 20.73 -8.15 -7.80
CA TYR A 140 21.18 -6.88 -7.22
C TYR A 140 21.70 -7.13 -5.80
N GLY A 141 22.68 -6.33 -5.36
CA GLY A 141 23.38 -6.54 -4.09
C GLY A 141 24.60 -7.47 -4.18
N SER A 142 24.77 -8.16 -5.31
CA SER A 142 26.02 -8.86 -5.67
C SER A 142 26.57 -8.31 -6.97
N ILE A 143 27.88 -8.40 -7.14
CA ILE A 143 28.64 -8.07 -8.34
C ILE A 143 29.12 -9.39 -8.93
N LEU A 144 28.87 -9.61 -10.23
CA LEU A 144 29.27 -10.82 -10.93
C LEU A 144 30.48 -10.55 -11.82
N LYS A 145 31.42 -11.50 -11.82
CA LYS A 145 32.53 -11.56 -12.79
C LYS A 145 32.07 -12.24 -14.08
N LEU A 146 32.85 -12.06 -15.15
CA LEU A 146 32.51 -12.59 -16.48
C LEU A 146 32.40 -14.14 -16.52
N ASN A 147 33.30 -14.84 -15.83
CA ASN A 147 33.25 -16.30 -15.70
C ASN A 147 32.02 -16.79 -14.91
N GLU A 148 31.58 -16.04 -13.90
CA GLU A 148 30.38 -16.32 -13.12
C GLU A 148 29.11 -16.13 -13.94
N ILE A 149 29.07 -15.12 -14.83
CA ILE A 149 27.97 -14.95 -15.78
C ILE A 149 27.88 -16.18 -16.69
N ASN A 150 29.02 -16.65 -17.24
CA ASN A 150 29.01 -17.84 -18.08
C ASN A 150 28.48 -19.08 -17.34
N ARG A 151 28.97 -19.32 -16.13
CA ARG A 151 28.49 -20.41 -15.27
C ARG A 151 27.01 -20.26 -14.95
N LEU A 152 26.51 -19.05 -14.72
CA LEU A 152 25.09 -18.80 -14.46
C LEU A 152 24.20 -19.31 -15.59
N PHE A 153 24.60 -19.10 -16.86
CA PHE A 153 23.88 -19.63 -18.02
C PHE A 153 23.91 -21.16 -18.13
N GLU A 154 24.98 -21.84 -17.69
CA GLU A 154 25.02 -23.30 -17.59
C GLU A 154 23.89 -23.83 -16.66
N TYR A 155 23.58 -23.10 -15.60
CA TYR A 155 22.52 -23.44 -14.64
C TYR A 155 21.16 -22.78 -14.94
N THR A 156 21.05 -21.92 -15.96
CA THR A 156 19.81 -21.20 -16.33
C THR A 156 19.58 -21.17 -17.83
N ASN A 157 19.57 -22.34 -18.46
CA ASN A 157 19.55 -22.48 -19.93
C ASN A 157 18.35 -21.81 -20.65
N ARG A 158 17.22 -21.60 -19.97
CA ARG A 158 16.01 -20.95 -20.54
C ARG A 158 15.95 -19.43 -20.33
N LEU A 159 17.01 -18.83 -19.81
CA LEU A 159 17.05 -17.42 -19.47
C LEU A 159 16.91 -16.53 -20.71
N LYS A 160 15.88 -15.68 -20.71
CA LYS A 160 15.57 -14.71 -21.77
C LYS A 160 15.85 -13.27 -21.33
N ASN A 161 15.72 -12.96 -20.04
CA ASN A 161 15.95 -11.62 -19.52
C ASN A 161 16.91 -11.68 -18.33
N LEU A 162 18.01 -10.93 -18.39
CA LEU A 162 19.01 -10.88 -17.33
C LEU A 162 19.27 -9.43 -16.92
N SER A 163 19.28 -9.14 -15.62
CA SER A 163 19.69 -7.85 -15.07
C SER A 163 20.70 -8.05 -13.94
N ILE A 164 21.91 -7.51 -14.08
CA ILE A 164 23.02 -7.77 -13.16
C ILE A 164 23.93 -6.56 -12.96
N ASN A 165 24.60 -6.52 -11.81
CA ASN A 165 25.78 -5.69 -11.62
C ASN A 165 27.04 -6.50 -12.00
N VAL A 166 27.91 -5.93 -12.82
CA VAL A 166 29.08 -6.64 -13.40
C VAL A 166 30.37 -5.94 -13.04
N GLU A 167 31.40 -6.73 -12.74
CA GLU A 167 32.79 -6.28 -12.61
C GLU A 167 33.63 -6.91 -13.72
N PHE A 168 34.38 -6.04 -14.41
CA PHE A 168 35.21 -6.41 -15.56
C PHE A 168 36.71 -6.48 -15.21
N ASP A 169 37.05 -6.65 -13.93
CA ASP A 169 38.43 -6.58 -13.41
C ASP A 169 39.34 -7.76 -13.83
N ASP A 170 40.65 -7.55 -13.63
CA ASP A 170 41.81 -8.07 -14.36
C ASP A 170 42.36 -9.42 -13.88
N ASP A 171 41.50 -10.43 -13.72
CA ASP A 171 42.02 -11.81 -13.64
C ASP A 171 42.49 -12.20 -15.05
N ASN A 172 43.82 -12.27 -15.25
CA ASN A 172 44.66 -12.59 -16.43
C ASN A 172 44.27 -13.82 -17.30
N ASN A 173 43.05 -14.32 -17.21
CA ASN A 173 42.59 -15.49 -17.92
C ASN A 173 41.79 -15.07 -19.14
N ASN A 174 42.31 -15.42 -20.33
CA ASN A 174 41.59 -15.44 -21.60
C ASN A 174 40.43 -16.45 -21.51
N TYR A 175 39.34 -16.03 -20.87
CA TYR A 175 38.16 -16.86 -20.67
C TYR A 175 37.29 -16.80 -21.92
N ILE A 176 37.06 -17.95 -22.54
CA ILE A 176 36.15 -18.07 -23.68
C ILE A 176 34.73 -18.20 -23.12
N LEU A 177 33.91 -17.18 -23.37
CA LEU A 177 32.49 -17.19 -23.05
C LEU A 177 31.74 -18.15 -23.98
N SER A 178 30.70 -18.80 -23.45
CA SER A 178 29.76 -19.57 -24.25
C SER A 178 28.74 -18.65 -24.94
N LEU A 179 28.14 -19.13 -26.03
CA LEU A 179 27.05 -18.42 -26.70
C LEU A 179 25.78 -18.48 -25.85
N PHE A 180 25.08 -17.34 -25.73
CA PHE A 180 23.82 -17.19 -25.01
C PHE A 180 22.65 -16.92 -25.97
N PRO A 181 22.23 -17.90 -26.79
CA PRO A 181 21.27 -17.69 -27.86
C PRO A 181 19.84 -17.44 -27.36
N THR A 182 19.52 -17.80 -26.12
CA THR A 182 18.18 -17.64 -25.54
C THR A 182 17.92 -16.23 -25.01
N LEU A 183 18.97 -15.43 -24.82
CA LEU A 183 18.88 -14.10 -24.20
C LEU A 183 18.30 -13.05 -25.17
N ILE A 184 17.24 -12.37 -24.73
CA ILE A 184 16.49 -11.37 -25.49
C ILE A 184 16.65 -9.96 -24.89
N GLU A 185 16.72 -9.87 -23.56
CA GLU A 185 16.89 -8.61 -22.83
C GLU A 185 18.04 -8.70 -21.82
N LEU A 186 18.94 -7.73 -21.85
CA LEU A 186 20.09 -7.65 -20.97
C LEU A 186 20.17 -6.25 -20.35
N HIS A 187 20.30 -6.21 -19.02
CA HIS A 187 20.60 -5.00 -18.27
C HIS A 187 21.93 -5.17 -17.53
N ILE A 188 22.89 -4.33 -17.87
CA ILE A 188 24.23 -4.32 -17.26
C ILE A 188 24.37 -3.02 -16.48
N SER A 189 24.87 -3.15 -15.25
CA SER A 189 25.18 -2.05 -14.35
C SER A 189 26.62 -2.22 -13.85
N CYS A 190 27.48 -1.22 -14.03
CA CYS A 190 28.90 -1.31 -13.68
C CYS A 190 29.36 -0.04 -12.96
N SER A 191 29.82 -0.20 -11.71
CA SER A 191 30.25 0.90 -10.82
C SER A 191 31.77 1.03 -10.65
N HIS A 192 32.53 0.12 -11.24
CA HIS A 192 33.99 0.07 -11.17
C HIS A 192 34.58 0.22 -12.58
N GLN A 193 35.92 0.25 -12.68
CA GLN A 193 36.62 0.47 -13.93
C GLN A 193 36.18 -0.53 -15.01
N LEU A 194 35.80 -0.01 -16.18
CA LEU A 194 35.32 -0.80 -17.31
C LEU A 194 36.48 -1.26 -18.19
N ASP A 195 36.67 -2.59 -18.29
CA ASP A 195 37.41 -3.20 -19.39
C ASP A 195 36.44 -3.39 -20.58
N ILE A 196 36.58 -2.50 -21.58
CA ILE A 196 35.74 -2.49 -22.77
C ILE A 196 35.86 -3.82 -23.53
N SER A 197 37.03 -4.47 -23.54
CA SER A 197 37.25 -5.71 -24.28
C SER A 197 36.39 -6.86 -23.74
N LYS A 198 36.29 -6.98 -22.42
CA LYS A 198 35.45 -7.98 -21.74
C LYS A 198 33.95 -7.67 -21.87
N MET A 199 33.57 -6.40 -21.90
CA MET A 199 32.18 -6.03 -22.20
C MET A 199 31.81 -6.41 -23.64
N ILE A 200 32.71 -6.15 -24.59
CA ILE A 200 32.53 -6.54 -25.99
C ILE A 200 32.41 -8.05 -26.11
N SER A 201 33.27 -8.83 -25.43
CA SER A 201 33.18 -10.29 -25.47
C SER A 201 31.86 -10.81 -24.90
N LEU A 202 31.30 -10.19 -23.86
CA LEU A 202 29.96 -10.51 -23.37
C LEU A 202 28.89 -10.26 -24.44
N LEU A 203 28.90 -9.10 -25.08
CA LEU A 203 27.89 -8.71 -26.07
C LEU A 203 27.99 -9.54 -27.35
N GLN A 204 29.21 -9.86 -27.80
CA GLN A 204 29.50 -10.78 -28.91
C GLN A 204 28.81 -12.13 -28.76
N ASN A 205 28.65 -12.60 -27.52
CA ASN A 205 28.04 -13.89 -27.22
C ASN A 205 26.52 -13.83 -27.01
N THR A 206 25.85 -12.72 -27.39
CA THR A 206 24.39 -12.53 -27.24
C THR A 206 23.69 -12.23 -28.57
N PRO A 207 23.70 -13.17 -29.55
CA PRO A 207 23.32 -12.88 -30.93
C PRO A 207 21.85 -12.48 -31.14
N ASN A 208 20.95 -12.92 -30.26
CA ASN A 208 19.49 -12.69 -30.38
C ASN A 208 18.98 -11.53 -29.50
N LEU A 209 19.89 -10.70 -28.98
CA LEU A 209 19.55 -9.63 -28.06
C LEU A 209 18.73 -8.55 -28.76
N ARG A 210 17.51 -8.31 -28.27
CA ARG A 210 16.58 -7.30 -28.81
C ARG A 210 16.52 -6.04 -27.97
N ARG A 211 16.84 -6.14 -26.68
CA ARG A 211 16.89 -4.99 -25.77
C ARG A 211 18.15 -5.02 -24.92
N LEU A 212 18.85 -3.90 -24.90
CA LEU A 212 20.05 -3.69 -24.11
C LEU A 212 19.88 -2.42 -23.27
N ASN A 213 19.99 -2.56 -21.95
CA ASN A 213 20.04 -1.47 -21.00
C ASN A 213 21.43 -1.44 -20.37
N VAL A 214 22.11 -0.31 -20.41
CA VAL A 214 23.47 -0.16 -19.86
C VAL A 214 23.50 1.02 -18.91
N SER A 215 24.07 0.81 -17.73
CA SER A 215 24.31 1.82 -16.69
C SER A 215 25.78 1.78 -16.27
N LEU A 216 26.56 2.80 -16.61
CA LEU A 216 28.01 2.85 -16.31
C LEU A 216 28.31 4.07 -15.43
N TRP A 217 29.02 3.87 -14.32
CA TRP A 217 29.46 4.97 -13.43
C TRP A 217 30.98 5.25 -13.51
N SER A 218 31.66 4.69 -14.50
CA SER A 218 33.05 5.05 -14.86
C SER A 218 33.33 4.71 -16.33
N ASN A 219 34.26 5.45 -16.97
CA ASN A 219 34.74 5.27 -18.34
C ASN A 219 33.67 5.33 -19.44
N PHE A 220 33.56 6.48 -20.09
CA PHE A 220 32.66 6.66 -21.23
C PHE A 220 33.04 5.80 -22.44
N ILE A 221 32.04 5.11 -23.00
CA ILE A 221 32.10 4.57 -24.36
C ILE A 221 31.35 5.55 -25.26
N ASP A 222 32.04 6.06 -26.28
CA ASP A 222 31.44 7.03 -27.19
C ASP A 222 30.45 6.37 -28.18
N GLY A 223 29.71 7.20 -28.90
CA GLY A 223 28.73 6.78 -29.89
C GLY A 223 29.33 6.10 -31.12
N TYR A 224 30.61 6.31 -31.43
CA TYR A 224 31.29 5.60 -32.53
C TYR A 224 31.61 4.16 -32.12
N GLN A 225 32.15 3.98 -30.92
CA GLN A 225 32.43 2.68 -30.33
C GLN A 225 31.14 1.88 -30.13
N TRP A 226 30.10 2.49 -29.53
CA TRP A 226 28.79 1.81 -29.40
C TRP A 226 28.21 1.42 -30.76
N LYS A 227 28.29 2.29 -31.77
CA LYS A 227 27.86 1.97 -33.13
C LYS A 227 28.59 0.76 -33.69
N GLN A 228 29.91 0.68 -33.53
CA GLN A 228 30.70 -0.47 -33.97
C GLN A 228 30.29 -1.75 -33.24
N ILE A 229 30.13 -1.69 -31.92
CA ILE A 229 29.69 -2.83 -31.10
C ILE A 229 28.33 -3.33 -31.56
N ILE A 230 27.36 -2.43 -31.75
CA ILE A 230 26.00 -2.81 -32.13
C ILE A 230 25.96 -3.39 -33.54
N ARG A 231 26.59 -2.73 -34.53
CA ARG A 231 26.61 -3.22 -35.91
C ARG A 231 27.31 -4.57 -36.07
N ASN A 232 28.40 -4.78 -35.35
CA ASN A 232 29.21 -5.98 -35.52
C ASN A 232 28.63 -7.17 -34.75
N TYR A 233 27.98 -6.93 -33.60
CA TYR A 233 27.69 -8.00 -32.64
C TYR A 233 26.22 -8.13 -32.24
N LEU A 234 25.39 -7.10 -32.41
CA LEU A 234 24.00 -7.07 -31.95
C LEU A 234 23.02 -6.74 -33.10
N PRO A 235 22.96 -7.57 -34.16
CA PRO A 235 22.18 -7.27 -35.37
C PRO A 235 20.66 -7.18 -35.13
N GLU A 236 20.14 -7.88 -34.11
CA GLU A 236 18.70 -7.94 -33.78
C GLU A 236 18.26 -6.87 -32.76
N LEU A 237 19.13 -5.94 -32.38
CA LEU A 237 18.87 -4.95 -31.33
C LEU A 237 17.81 -3.92 -31.79
N LYS A 238 16.71 -3.83 -31.05
CA LYS A 238 15.59 -2.91 -31.33
C LYS A 238 15.48 -1.78 -30.32
N ILE A 239 15.88 -2.03 -29.07
CA ILE A 239 15.79 -1.05 -27.99
C ILE A 239 17.16 -0.97 -27.31
N PHE A 240 17.77 0.20 -27.40
CA PHE A 240 18.98 0.51 -26.64
C PHE A 240 18.67 1.61 -25.63
N ARG A 241 19.02 1.37 -24.37
CA ARG A 241 18.94 2.37 -23.30
C ARG A 241 20.28 2.50 -22.62
N LEU A 242 20.76 3.73 -22.57
CA LEU A 242 22.06 4.06 -22.02
C LEU A 242 21.88 5.02 -20.85
N GLY A 243 22.67 4.83 -19.80
CA GLY A 243 22.97 5.82 -18.77
C GLY A 243 24.44 5.72 -18.43
N MET A 244 25.17 6.81 -18.54
CA MET A 244 26.59 6.87 -18.19
C MET A 244 26.84 8.10 -17.33
N GLU A 245 27.77 7.97 -16.39
CA GLU A 245 28.19 9.02 -15.49
C GLU A 245 29.71 9.03 -15.38
N GLU A 246 30.32 10.21 -15.49
CA GLU A 246 31.76 10.44 -15.29
C GLU A 246 31.97 11.75 -14.55
N THR A 247 32.85 11.73 -13.56
CA THR A 247 33.27 12.94 -12.85
C THR A 247 34.68 13.30 -13.31
N LEU A 248 34.84 14.51 -13.87
CA LEU A 248 36.10 14.97 -14.44
C LEU A 248 37.02 15.58 -13.38
N SER A 249 38.34 15.49 -13.61
CA SER A 249 39.38 16.08 -12.76
C SER A 249 39.47 17.61 -12.96
N PHE A 250 40.28 18.30 -12.15
CA PHE A 250 40.31 19.77 -12.12
C PHE A 250 40.83 20.42 -13.42
N ASP A 251 41.57 19.70 -14.25
CA ASP A 251 42.30 20.25 -15.40
C ASP A 251 41.63 19.97 -16.75
N GLN A 252 40.49 19.27 -16.78
CA GLN A 252 39.82 18.86 -18.02
C GLN A 252 38.71 19.84 -18.46
N ASN A 253 38.69 20.17 -19.75
CA ASN A 253 37.65 21.01 -20.35
C ASN A 253 36.34 20.22 -20.53
N ILE A 254 35.37 20.46 -19.66
CA ILE A 254 34.09 19.73 -19.62
C ILE A 254 33.27 19.95 -20.90
N GLU A 255 33.21 21.19 -21.41
CA GLU A 255 32.36 21.52 -22.57
C GLU A 255 32.89 20.84 -23.84
N GLU A 256 34.21 20.85 -24.06
CA GLU A 256 34.84 20.15 -25.17
C GLU A 256 34.58 18.64 -25.11
N ARG A 257 34.71 18.05 -23.91
CA ARG A 257 34.40 16.62 -23.71
C ARG A 257 32.93 16.30 -23.97
N VAL A 258 32.00 17.17 -23.59
CA VAL A 258 30.58 16.99 -23.86
C VAL A 258 30.27 17.11 -25.34
N ASP A 259 30.88 18.05 -26.05
CA ASP A 259 30.69 18.22 -27.49
C ASP A 259 31.24 17.02 -28.27
N GLU A 260 32.43 16.51 -27.92
CA GLU A 260 32.96 15.26 -28.46
C GLU A 260 31.98 14.09 -28.27
N LEU A 261 31.52 13.88 -27.03
CA LEU A 261 30.59 12.81 -26.69
C LEU A 261 29.29 12.94 -27.46
N ILE A 262 28.64 14.10 -27.47
CA ILE A 262 27.38 14.29 -28.19
C ILE A 262 27.55 14.12 -29.70
N ASN A 263 28.64 14.64 -30.27
CA ASN A 263 28.89 14.53 -31.71
C ASN A 263 29.07 13.08 -32.15
N SER A 264 29.63 12.21 -31.30
CA SER A 264 29.72 10.77 -31.58
C SER A 264 28.35 10.07 -31.73
N PHE A 265 27.27 10.64 -31.15
CA PHE A 265 25.90 10.14 -31.26
C PHE A 265 25.07 10.83 -32.37
N ARG A 266 25.67 11.69 -33.20
CA ARG A 266 24.94 12.42 -34.27
C ARG A 266 24.89 11.72 -35.63
N SER A 267 25.54 10.57 -35.79
CA SER A 267 25.52 9.88 -37.10
C SER A 267 24.13 9.37 -37.48
N SER A 268 23.86 9.17 -38.78
CA SER A 268 22.59 8.66 -39.31
C SER A 268 22.14 7.35 -38.66
N PHE A 269 23.09 6.53 -38.20
CA PHE A 269 22.83 5.32 -37.42
C PHE A 269 21.97 5.61 -36.18
N TRP A 270 22.30 6.66 -35.42
CA TRP A 270 21.58 6.98 -34.18
C TRP A 270 20.26 7.71 -34.45
N ILE A 271 20.28 8.67 -35.39
CA ILE A 271 19.17 9.59 -35.63
C ILE A 271 18.14 9.00 -36.59
N ASP A 272 18.57 8.51 -37.75
CA ASP A 272 17.67 8.11 -38.85
C ASP A 272 17.33 6.62 -38.79
N GLU A 273 18.33 5.75 -38.63
CA GLU A 273 18.16 4.29 -38.66
C GLU A 273 17.42 3.78 -37.42
N HIS A 274 17.81 4.26 -36.23
CA HIS A 274 17.29 3.74 -34.95
C HIS A 274 16.44 4.71 -34.14
N GLN A 275 16.57 6.03 -34.37
CA GLN A 275 15.92 7.07 -33.57
C GLN A 275 16.22 6.93 -32.05
N TRP A 276 17.42 6.46 -31.71
CA TRP A 276 17.89 6.35 -30.33
C TRP A 276 18.57 7.63 -29.92
N PHE A 277 17.76 8.63 -29.57
CA PHE A 277 18.27 9.92 -29.15
C PHE A 277 18.91 9.85 -27.76
N VAL A 278 20.02 10.57 -27.64
CA VAL A 278 20.82 10.71 -26.43
C VAL A 278 20.83 12.17 -25.98
N ARG A 279 20.74 12.35 -24.66
CA ARG A 279 20.88 13.61 -23.95
C ARG A 279 22.09 13.56 -23.04
N CYS A 280 22.89 14.63 -23.06
CA CYS A 280 23.97 14.90 -22.13
C CYS A 280 23.57 16.04 -21.21
N ILE A 281 23.86 15.87 -19.93
CA ILE A 281 23.61 16.87 -18.89
C ILE A 281 24.87 17.04 -18.06
N ILE A 282 25.29 18.29 -17.88
CA ILE A 282 26.38 18.64 -16.99
C ILE A 282 25.82 19.03 -15.62
N GLN A 283 26.34 18.40 -14.57
CA GLN A 283 26.06 18.73 -13.19
C GLN A 283 27.38 18.96 -12.43
N LYS A 284 27.67 20.22 -12.11
CA LYS A 284 28.97 20.64 -11.52
C LYS A 284 30.16 20.17 -12.38
N LYS A 285 30.81 19.06 -12.02
CA LYS A 285 31.94 18.43 -12.75
C LYS A 285 31.61 17.03 -13.27
N THR A 286 30.35 16.64 -13.19
CA THR A 286 29.88 15.32 -13.55
C THR A 286 29.06 15.41 -14.83
N ILE A 287 29.42 14.58 -15.80
CA ILE A 287 28.72 14.43 -17.07
C ILE A 287 27.78 13.24 -16.94
N HIS A 288 26.48 13.48 -17.15
CA HIS A 288 25.46 12.44 -17.23
C HIS A 288 24.95 12.30 -18.67
N LEU A 289 25.16 11.14 -19.29
CA LEU A 289 24.67 10.86 -20.64
C LEU A 289 23.61 9.77 -20.59
N TYR A 290 22.46 9.97 -21.22
CA TYR A 290 21.41 8.96 -21.24
C TYR A 290 20.52 9.04 -22.48
N THR A 291 19.93 7.92 -22.86
CA THR A 291 18.92 7.89 -23.93
C THR A 291 17.65 8.59 -23.48
N THR A 292 17.01 9.39 -24.34
CA THR A 292 15.80 10.18 -24.00
C THR A 292 14.61 9.32 -23.57
N SER A 293 14.59 8.03 -23.92
CA SER A 293 13.59 7.05 -23.47
C SER A 293 13.80 6.55 -22.03
N LYS A 294 14.94 6.85 -21.40
CA LYS A 294 15.24 6.52 -20.01
C LYS A 294 14.79 7.69 -19.14
N ILE A 295 13.95 7.42 -18.13
CA ILE A 295 13.60 8.42 -17.12
C ILE A 295 14.87 8.73 -16.33
N PHE A 296 15.30 9.98 -16.34
CA PHE A 296 16.38 10.44 -15.47
C PHE A 296 15.87 10.48 -14.04
N CYS A 297 16.25 9.49 -13.23
CA CYS A 297 15.95 9.46 -11.81
C CYS A 297 16.99 10.32 -11.09
N ASN A 298 16.60 11.55 -10.77
CA ASN A 298 17.46 12.53 -10.13
C ASN A 298 17.69 12.16 -8.66
N TYR A 299 18.90 11.74 -8.28
CA TYR A 299 19.28 11.54 -6.88
C TYR A 299 19.94 12.79 -6.27
N ASP A 300 20.54 13.66 -7.10
CA ASP A 300 21.26 14.84 -6.62
C ASP A 300 20.75 16.16 -7.22
N SER A 301 20.10 16.89 -6.33
CA SER A 301 19.76 18.31 -6.27
C SER A 301 20.76 19.37 -6.74
N VAL A 302 21.00 19.50 -8.04
CA VAL A 302 21.66 20.71 -8.54
C VAL A 302 21.05 21.11 -9.88
N LEU A 303 21.01 22.40 -10.15
CA LEU A 303 20.71 22.92 -11.48
C LEU A 303 21.68 22.36 -12.50
N PHE A 304 21.12 21.88 -13.60
CA PHE A 304 21.87 21.42 -14.74
C PHE A 304 22.52 22.61 -15.46
N GLY A 305 23.83 22.55 -15.69
CA GLY A 305 24.61 23.62 -16.31
C GLY A 305 24.27 23.78 -17.79
N SER A 306 24.70 22.82 -18.61
CA SER A 306 24.34 22.75 -20.02
C SER A 306 23.65 21.42 -20.34
N ILE A 307 22.65 21.50 -21.22
CA ILE A 307 21.94 20.33 -21.76
C ILE A 307 22.21 20.30 -23.26
N ARG A 308 22.65 19.14 -23.74
CA ARG A 308 22.85 18.86 -25.15
C ARG A 308 22.04 17.63 -25.52
N SER A 309 21.35 17.68 -26.64
CA SER A 309 20.58 16.55 -27.14
C SER A 309 20.84 16.33 -28.62
N THR A 310 20.73 15.07 -29.01
CA THR A 310 20.73 14.64 -30.42
C THR A 310 19.33 14.66 -31.02
N ASP A 311 18.26 14.72 -30.20
CA ASP A 311 16.89 14.96 -30.67
C ASP A 311 16.71 16.46 -30.97
N PRO A 312 16.44 16.85 -32.23
CA PRO A 312 16.23 18.26 -32.61
C PRO A 312 15.07 18.93 -31.84
N GLN A 313 14.09 18.13 -31.40
CA GLN A 313 12.94 18.64 -30.65
C GLN A 313 13.23 18.76 -29.15
N ASP A 314 14.32 18.18 -28.65
CA ASP A 314 14.66 18.09 -27.24
C ASP A 314 15.68 19.15 -26.84
N ASN A 315 15.20 20.38 -26.75
CA ASN A 315 15.99 21.49 -26.28
C ASN A 315 15.90 21.65 -24.75
N GLN A 316 16.82 22.46 -24.21
CA GLN A 316 16.89 22.78 -22.78
C GLN A 316 15.54 23.30 -22.23
N GLN A 317 14.79 24.09 -23.02
CA GLN A 317 13.48 24.59 -22.61
C GLN A 317 12.44 23.48 -22.47
N LYS A 318 12.37 22.54 -23.43
CA LYS A 318 11.45 21.39 -23.39
C LYS A 318 11.79 20.46 -22.23
N PHE A 319 13.07 20.26 -21.92
CA PHE A 319 13.51 19.51 -20.75
C PHE A 319 12.95 20.11 -19.46
N TYR A 320 13.20 21.41 -19.21
CA TYR A 320 12.68 22.09 -18.02
C TYR A 320 11.15 22.16 -18.00
N ASN A 321 10.50 22.30 -19.15
CA ASN A 321 9.04 22.23 -19.25
C ASN A 321 8.47 20.85 -18.87
N ASN A 322 9.21 19.77 -19.12
CA ASN A 322 8.78 18.41 -18.82
C ASN A 322 9.18 17.95 -17.40
N MET A 323 9.96 18.74 -16.67
CA MET A 323 10.33 18.43 -15.29
C MET A 323 9.08 18.51 -14.40
N THR A 324 8.78 17.42 -13.69
CA THR A 324 7.59 17.31 -12.83
C THR A 324 7.93 17.26 -11.34
N SER A 325 9.19 17.01 -10.98
CA SER A 325 9.58 16.78 -9.58
C SER A 325 10.86 17.51 -9.20
N ILE A 326 10.80 18.27 -8.11
CA ILE A 326 11.95 18.80 -7.37
C ILE A 326 11.97 18.07 -6.03
N VAL A 327 12.98 17.22 -5.83
CA VAL A 327 13.07 16.29 -4.69
C VAL A 327 14.18 16.65 -3.70
N ASN A 328 14.60 17.92 -3.67
CA ASN A 328 15.58 18.38 -2.70
C ASN A 328 15.32 19.82 -2.30
N GLU A 329 15.41 20.06 -1.00
CA GLU A 329 15.15 21.34 -0.34
C GLU A 329 16.14 22.46 -0.71
N THR A 330 17.39 22.13 -1.01
CA THR A 330 18.49 23.08 -1.32
C THR A 330 18.52 23.49 -2.80
N PHE A 331 17.58 23.01 -3.62
CA PHE A 331 17.55 23.32 -5.06
C PHE A 331 17.58 24.83 -5.35
N PHE A 332 16.93 25.63 -4.49
CA PHE A 332 16.87 27.09 -4.60
C PHE A 332 17.94 27.82 -3.81
N ASP A 333 18.88 27.13 -3.15
CA ASP A 333 19.96 27.76 -2.38
C ASP A 333 21.07 28.31 -3.32
N GLN A 334 21.06 27.91 -4.60
CA GLN A 334 22.01 28.38 -5.62
C GLN A 334 21.35 29.35 -6.62
N PRO A 335 22.10 30.30 -7.20
CA PRO A 335 21.55 31.24 -8.19
C PRO A 335 21.09 30.50 -9.44
N ILE A 336 19.85 30.75 -9.85
CA ILE A 336 19.22 30.08 -10.97
C ILE A 336 19.13 31.06 -12.15
N PRO A 337 19.58 30.67 -13.37
CA PRO A 337 19.45 31.52 -14.54
C PRO A 337 18.00 31.92 -14.83
N SER A 338 17.77 33.20 -15.14
CA SER A 338 16.43 33.80 -15.30
C SER A 338 15.60 33.25 -16.47
N TYR A 339 16.25 32.57 -17.42
CA TYR A 339 15.60 31.90 -18.56
C TYR A 339 14.92 30.58 -18.16
N ILE A 340 15.29 29.98 -17.02
CA ILE A 340 14.73 28.69 -16.59
C ILE A 340 13.30 28.89 -16.06
N ARG A 341 12.36 28.11 -16.59
CA ARG A 341 10.97 28.07 -16.15
C ARG A 341 10.52 26.62 -16.01
N LEU A 342 9.86 26.29 -14.90
CA LEU A 342 9.39 24.97 -14.49
C LEU A 342 7.86 25.02 -14.27
N PRO A 343 7.06 25.05 -15.35
CA PRO A 343 5.62 25.29 -15.27
C PRO A 343 4.79 24.07 -14.81
N ASN A 344 5.33 22.86 -14.90
CA ASN A 344 4.59 21.60 -14.77
C ASN A 344 4.96 20.79 -13.51
N ILE A 345 5.43 21.45 -12.45
CA ILE A 345 5.83 20.78 -11.22
C ILE A 345 4.61 20.16 -10.51
N GLU A 346 4.69 18.86 -10.27
CA GLU A 346 3.72 18.03 -9.54
C GLU A 346 4.20 17.70 -8.12
N TYR A 347 5.51 17.57 -7.92
CA TYR A 347 6.15 17.27 -6.64
C TYR A 347 7.19 18.34 -6.32
N LEU A 348 7.03 19.03 -5.19
CA LEU A 348 7.94 20.10 -4.77
C LEU A 348 8.43 19.84 -3.35
N TRP A 349 9.74 19.74 -3.18
CA TRP A 349 10.42 19.84 -1.89
C TRP A 349 11.15 21.17 -1.84
N ILE A 350 10.80 22.03 -0.87
CA ILE A 350 11.32 23.39 -0.75
C ILE A 350 11.71 23.74 0.68
N LYS A 351 12.81 24.49 0.81
CA LYS A 351 13.26 25.12 2.05
C LYS A 351 12.70 26.54 2.18
N LEU A 352 12.31 26.93 3.39
CA LEU A 352 11.88 28.29 3.73
C LEU A 352 12.96 29.02 4.55
N PRO A 353 13.17 30.34 4.32
CA PRO A 353 12.40 31.22 3.43
C PRO A 353 12.64 30.97 1.93
N ILE A 354 11.59 31.20 1.13
CA ILE A 354 11.62 31.08 -0.34
C ILE A 354 12.64 32.06 -0.91
N ASN A 355 13.53 31.58 -1.79
CA ASN A 355 14.43 32.42 -2.59
C ASN A 355 13.63 33.39 -3.50
N ASP A 356 14.06 34.64 -3.61
CA ASP A 356 13.41 35.68 -4.43
C ASP A 356 13.18 35.26 -5.90
N GLN A 357 14.02 34.39 -6.44
CA GLN A 357 13.89 33.87 -7.80
C GLN A 357 12.81 32.80 -7.96
N PHE A 358 12.29 32.20 -6.88
CA PHE A 358 11.38 31.05 -6.92
C PHE A 358 10.17 31.27 -7.81
N TRP A 359 9.44 32.38 -7.63
CA TRP A 359 8.22 32.65 -8.40
C TRP A 359 8.50 32.98 -9.87
N SER A 360 9.73 33.38 -10.19
CA SER A 360 10.13 33.48 -11.59
C SER A 360 10.29 32.07 -12.17
N ILE A 361 10.99 31.18 -11.47
CA ILE A 361 11.33 29.84 -11.99
C ILE A 361 10.11 28.93 -12.00
N VAL A 362 9.29 28.93 -10.95
CA VAL A 362 8.06 28.13 -10.83
C VAL A 362 6.87 29.09 -10.89
N PRO A 363 6.45 29.52 -12.10
CA PRO A 363 5.44 30.57 -12.25
C PRO A 363 4.03 30.12 -11.86
N SER A 364 3.77 28.81 -11.84
CA SER A 364 2.46 28.23 -11.52
C SER A 364 2.60 26.96 -10.69
N LEU A 365 1.68 26.79 -9.73
CA LEU A 365 1.55 25.60 -8.89
C LEU A 365 0.23 24.85 -9.17
N ASN A 366 -0.39 25.08 -10.33
CA ASN A 366 -1.70 24.49 -10.68
C ASN A 366 -1.68 22.96 -10.77
N ARG A 367 -0.53 22.36 -11.10
CA ARG A 367 -0.35 20.89 -11.18
C ARG A 367 0.24 20.28 -9.90
N LEU A 368 0.57 21.11 -8.91
CA LEU A 368 1.24 20.65 -7.71
C LEU A 368 0.32 19.71 -6.91
N ASN A 369 0.72 18.44 -6.79
CA ASN A 369 -0.01 17.39 -6.09
C ASN A 369 0.59 17.12 -4.70
N SER A 370 1.91 17.24 -4.56
CA SER A 370 2.64 17.03 -3.30
C SER A 370 3.61 18.16 -3.02
N LEU A 371 3.54 18.70 -1.80
CA LEU A 371 4.44 19.74 -1.30
C LEU A 371 5.10 19.26 0.00
N THR A 372 6.43 19.25 0.03
CA THR A 372 7.24 19.07 1.23
C THR A 372 7.94 20.38 1.54
N VAL A 373 7.79 20.86 2.77
CA VAL A 373 8.32 22.13 3.23
C VAL A 373 9.25 21.91 4.41
N VAL A 374 10.46 22.45 4.33
CA VAL A 374 11.44 22.43 5.42
C VAL A 374 11.60 23.84 5.95
N SER A 375 11.55 24.02 7.26
CA SER A 375 11.79 25.33 7.89
C SER A 375 12.74 25.23 9.07
N TYR A 376 13.56 26.27 9.24
CA TYR A 376 14.55 26.42 10.33
C TYR A 376 14.21 27.56 11.30
N ILE A 377 13.22 28.40 10.97
CA ILE A 377 12.85 29.63 11.72
C ILE A 377 11.32 29.75 11.74
N ASP A 378 10.72 30.38 12.76
CA ASP A 378 9.26 30.54 12.89
C ASP A 378 8.61 31.54 11.91
N THR A 379 9.39 32.32 11.16
CA THR A 379 8.92 33.48 10.36
C THR A 379 8.35 33.14 8.97
N PHE A 380 8.13 31.88 8.64
CA PHE A 380 7.77 31.42 7.29
C PHE A 380 6.27 31.42 6.93
N GLN A 381 5.40 31.76 7.88
CA GLN A 381 3.93 31.66 7.74
C GLN A 381 3.37 32.42 6.52
N PRO A 382 3.79 33.67 6.21
CA PRO A 382 3.26 34.39 5.05
C PRO A 382 3.61 33.72 3.72
N GLN A 383 4.80 33.12 3.64
CA GLN A 383 5.29 32.46 2.43
C GLN A 383 4.60 31.12 2.20
N LEU A 384 4.42 30.32 3.25
CA LEU A 384 3.64 29.07 3.16
C LEU A 384 2.18 29.34 2.79
N LYS A 385 1.56 30.39 3.36
CA LYS A 385 0.22 30.83 2.94
C LYS A 385 0.17 31.14 1.45
N THR A 386 1.18 31.82 0.93
CA THR A 386 1.26 32.16 -0.50
C THR A 386 1.39 30.92 -1.37
N LEU A 387 2.21 29.93 -0.97
CA LEU A 387 2.34 28.65 -1.65
C LEU A 387 1.01 27.88 -1.68
N LEU A 388 0.36 27.74 -0.53
CA LEU A 388 -0.90 27.01 -0.41
C LEU A 388 -2.02 27.67 -1.22
N ASN A 389 -2.11 29.00 -1.23
CA ASN A 389 -3.13 29.71 -2.00
C ASN A 389 -2.95 29.57 -3.52
N ARG A 390 -1.72 29.39 -4.00
CA ARG A 390 -1.41 29.24 -5.43
C ARG A 390 -1.43 27.79 -5.91
N ALA A 391 -1.64 26.81 -5.02
CA ALA A 391 -1.61 25.38 -5.34
C ALA A 391 -3.01 24.73 -5.23
N PRO A 392 -3.93 24.97 -6.19
CA PRO A 392 -5.32 24.52 -6.10
C PRO A 392 -5.51 23.00 -6.12
N CYS A 393 -4.54 22.23 -6.64
CA CYS A 393 -4.61 20.77 -6.76
C CYS A 393 -3.81 20.02 -5.68
N LEU A 394 -3.30 20.74 -4.67
CA LEU A 394 -2.42 20.16 -3.67
C LEU A 394 -3.13 19.11 -2.82
N ARG A 395 -2.74 17.84 -2.94
CA ARG A 395 -3.34 16.73 -2.19
C ARG A 395 -2.54 16.36 -0.94
N ARG A 396 -1.20 16.36 -1.03
CA ARG A 396 -0.30 16.02 0.09
C ARG A 396 0.50 17.23 0.52
N LEU A 397 0.47 17.53 1.82
CA LEU A 397 1.32 18.51 2.47
C LEU A 397 2.17 17.82 3.53
N CYS A 398 3.49 17.95 3.42
CA CYS A 398 4.46 17.47 4.39
C CYS A 398 5.22 18.68 4.95
N ILE A 399 5.31 18.78 6.27
CA ILE A 399 6.05 19.85 6.94
C ILE A 399 7.11 19.21 7.81
N THR A 400 8.36 19.56 7.55
CA THR A 400 9.53 19.13 8.31
C THR A 400 10.14 20.33 9.01
N GLN A 401 10.64 20.13 10.23
CA GLN A 401 11.29 21.17 11.00
C GLN A 401 12.40 20.57 11.85
N ASP A 402 13.61 21.09 11.72
CA ASP A 402 14.79 20.52 12.38
C ASP A 402 14.92 20.94 13.85
N ALA A 403 14.44 22.13 14.22
CA ALA A 403 14.47 22.61 15.59
C ALA A 403 13.19 22.25 16.36
N PRO A 404 13.27 21.84 17.65
CA PRO A 404 12.11 21.57 18.49
C PRO A 404 11.47 22.88 18.96
N LEU A 405 10.88 23.62 18.04
CA LEU A 405 10.12 24.84 18.32
C LEU A 405 8.64 24.50 18.31
N HIS A 406 7.90 25.13 19.24
CA HIS A 406 6.45 24.99 19.32
C HIS A 406 5.83 25.50 18.02
N LEU A 407 4.99 24.69 17.37
CA LEU A 407 4.27 25.12 16.17
C LEU A 407 3.43 26.35 16.52
N GLN A 408 3.78 27.53 15.99
CA GLN A 408 2.89 28.67 16.10
C GLN A 408 1.65 28.39 15.24
N MET A 409 0.53 28.27 15.93
CA MET A 409 -0.72 27.61 15.52
C MET A 409 -1.52 28.28 14.40
N LEU A 410 -0.90 29.17 13.63
CA LEU A 410 -1.56 29.94 12.56
C LEU A 410 -1.75 29.13 11.27
N LEU A 411 -0.97 28.06 11.05
CA LEU A 411 -1.16 27.09 9.94
C LEU A 411 -2.59 26.54 9.86
N PHE A 412 -3.22 26.36 11.02
CA PHE A 412 -4.57 25.82 11.17
C PHE A 412 -5.69 26.83 10.88
N ARG A 413 -5.35 28.09 10.61
CA ARG A 413 -6.30 29.10 10.12
C ARG A 413 -6.42 29.11 8.60
N HIS A 414 -5.61 28.34 7.87
CA HIS A 414 -5.48 28.47 6.42
C HIS A 414 -6.23 27.38 5.65
N ILE A 415 -6.84 27.80 4.53
CA ILE A 415 -7.83 27.03 3.77
C ILE A 415 -7.24 26.76 2.40
N ASN A 416 -6.53 25.65 2.23
CA ASN A 416 -6.44 25.04 0.92
C ASN A 416 -7.43 23.87 0.90
N PRO A 417 -8.56 23.96 0.18
CA PRO A 417 -9.63 22.97 0.25
C PRO A 417 -9.28 21.60 -0.37
N SER A 418 -8.12 21.48 -1.02
CA SER A 418 -7.71 20.29 -1.78
C SER A 418 -6.80 19.35 -1.01
N VAL A 419 -6.16 19.82 0.07
CA VAL A 419 -5.26 18.98 0.87
C VAL A 419 -6.06 17.86 1.53
N ARG A 420 -5.68 16.62 1.27
CA ARG A 420 -6.28 15.40 1.85
C ARG A 420 -5.29 14.60 2.69
N GLN A 421 -3.99 14.83 2.53
CA GLN A 421 -2.95 14.15 3.28
C GLN A 421 -2.06 15.18 3.98
N LEU A 422 -1.87 15.01 5.28
CA LEU A 422 -1.04 15.86 6.12
C LEU A 422 0.01 15.01 6.82
N ASP A 423 1.29 15.29 6.57
CA ASP A 423 2.43 14.58 7.16
C ASP A 423 3.26 15.54 8.02
N LEU A 424 3.27 15.28 9.32
CA LEU A 424 3.94 16.05 10.38
C LEU A 424 4.85 15.14 11.21
N ARG A 425 5.33 14.02 10.65
CA ARG A 425 6.19 13.07 11.38
C ARG A 425 7.61 13.57 11.58
N ASP A 426 8.12 14.33 10.63
CA ASP A 426 9.46 14.91 10.69
C ASP A 426 9.41 16.38 11.16
N TYR A 427 8.28 16.74 11.78
CA TYR A 427 8.13 17.97 12.54
C TYR A 427 8.68 17.66 13.93
N ASN A 428 9.88 18.11 14.26
CA ASN A 428 10.63 17.74 15.48
C ASN A 428 10.01 18.26 16.80
N HIS A 429 8.70 18.13 16.96
CA HIS A 429 7.89 18.55 18.09
C HIS A 429 6.77 17.53 18.31
N TYR A 430 6.59 17.09 19.55
CA TYR A 430 5.46 16.25 19.91
C TYR A 430 4.27 17.16 20.26
N PHE A 431 3.13 16.92 19.62
CA PHE A 431 1.95 17.78 19.77
C PHE A 431 1.26 17.49 21.10
N ASN A 432 1.04 18.53 21.89
CA ASN A 432 0.28 18.45 23.13
C ASN A 432 -1.24 18.34 22.86
N LYS A 433 -2.01 18.13 23.93
CA LYS A 433 -3.47 17.92 23.85
C LYS A 433 -4.21 19.10 23.22
N GLU A 434 -3.86 20.33 23.58
CA GLU A 434 -4.50 21.53 23.04
C GLU A 434 -4.19 21.71 21.55
N GLU A 435 -2.95 21.42 21.15
CA GLU A 435 -2.52 21.48 19.77
C GLU A 435 -3.27 20.48 18.89
N CYS A 436 -3.43 19.25 19.38
CA CYS A 436 -4.21 18.21 18.70
C CYS A 436 -5.68 18.60 18.53
N ILE A 437 -6.29 19.18 19.57
CA ILE A 437 -7.69 19.67 19.50
C ILE A 437 -7.81 20.76 18.43
N ARG A 438 -6.94 21.76 18.45
CA ARG A 438 -6.96 22.87 17.50
C ARG A 438 -6.70 22.39 16.06
N LEU A 439 -5.76 21.46 15.84
CA LEU A 439 -5.55 20.81 14.53
C LEU A 439 -6.83 20.09 14.07
N SER A 440 -7.45 19.30 14.94
CA SER A 440 -8.67 18.54 14.59
C SER A 440 -9.85 19.44 14.20
N HIS A 441 -9.90 20.66 14.74
CA HIS A 441 -10.94 21.65 14.45
C HIS A 441 -10.62 22.54 13.25
N SER A 442 -9.37 22.54 12.79
CA SER A 442 -8.91 23.34 11.66
C SER A 442 -9.55 22.91 10.34
N SER A 443 -9.55 23.81 9.36
CA SER A 443 -9.96 23.53 7.97
C SER A 443 -9.19 22.33 7.39
N LEU A 444 -7.85 22.35 7.52
CA LEU A 444 -6.97 21.26 7.10
C LEU A 444 -7.30 19.94 7.80
N GLY A 445 -7.56 19.98 9.11
CA GLY A 445 -7.90 18.81 9.90
C GLY A 445 -9.24 18.17 9.50
N ARG A 446 -10.29 18.98 9.30
CA ARG A 446 -11.62 18.48 8.94
C ARG A 446 -11.67 17.75 7.61
N GLN A 447 -10.87 18.17 6.64
CA GLN A 447 -10.83 17.58 5.29
C GLN A 447 -9.73 16.53 5.11
N CYS A 448 -8.85 16.38 6.10
CA CYS A 448 -7.73 15.43 6.03
C CYS A 448 -8.26 13.99 6.07
N GLU A 449 -7.85 13.20 5.08
CA GLU A 449 -8.08 11.77 4.96
C GLU A 449 -6.92 10.94 5.50
N VAL A 450 -5.68 11.43 5.43
CA VAL A 450 -4.49 10.73 5.92
C VAL A 450 -3.67 11.67 6.77
N LEU A 451 -3.61 11.41 8.08
CA LEU A 451 -2.80 12.18 9.03
C LEU A 451 -1.63 11.34 9.51
N SER A 452 -0.42 11.90 9.45
CA SER A 452 0.76 11.35 10.12
C SER A 452 1.31 12.39 11.10
N ILE A 453 1.47 12.07 12.39
CA ILE A 453 1.77 13.07 13.44
C ILE A 453 2.51 12.47 14.65
N MET A 454 3.31 13.29 15.35
CA MET A 454 3.90 12.97 16.65
C MET A 454 3.11 13.65 17.77
N ILE A 455 2.75 12.94 18.85
CA ILE A 455 1.92 13.46 19.96
C ILE A 455 2.52 13.15 21.33
N ASN A 456 2.31 14.02 22.33
CA ASN A 456 2.79 13.76 23.69
C ASN A 456 1.99 12.61 24.30
N ASN A 457 0.66 12.78 24.31
CA ASN A 457 -0.28 11.92 25.02
C ASN A 457 -1.20 11.14 24.07
N ARG A 458 -1.31 9.82 24.28
CA ARG A 458 -2.18 8.91 23.51
C ARG A 458 -3.66 9.31 23.51
N GLU A 459 -4.13 10.05 24.52
CA GLU A 459 -5.47 10.64 24.57
C GLU A 459 -5.81 11.48 23.34
N SER A 460 -4.80 12.15 22.77
CA SER A 460 -4.95 12.99 21.58
C SER A 460 -5.52 12.23 20.36
N ILE A 461 -5.29 10.91 20.28
CA ILE A 461 -5.81 10.04 19.21
C ILE A 461 -7.35 10.05 19.17
N ILE A 462 -8.01 10.08 20.34
CA ILE A 462 -9.47 10.09 20.43
C ILE A 462 -10.04 11.37 19.79
N TYR A 463 -9.36 12.51 19.95
CA TYR A 463 -9.82 13.77 19.39
C TYR A 463 -9.79 13.75 17.87
N PHE A 464 -8.72 13.21 17.27
CA PHE A 464 -8.65 13.05 15.81
C PHE A 464 -9.76 12.14 15.28
N ILE A 465 -9.95 10.95 15.90
CA ILE A 465 -10.99 10.00 15.48
C ILE A 465 -12.40 10.59 15.63
N LYS A 466 -12.66 11.34 16.71
CA LYS A 466 -14.00 11.92 16.97
C LYS A 466 -14.31 13.15 16.11
N LYS A 467 -13.30 13.95 15.76
CA LYS A 467 -13.51 15.29 15.15
C LYS A 467 -13.11 15.38 13.68
N MET A 468 -12.20 14.54 13.20
CA MET A 468 -11.80 14.52 11.78
C MET A 468 -12.64 13.50 11.00
N ILE A 469 -13.84 13.92 10.59
CA ILE A 469 -14.85 13.03 9.98
C ILE A 469 -14.42 12.33 8.69
N ASN A 470 -13.47 12.92 7.95
CA ASN A 470 -12.98 12.39 6.66
C ASN A 470 -11.73 11.51 6.81
N LEU A 471 -11.19 11.37 8.03
CA LEU A 471 -9.94 10.68 8.30
C LEU A 471 -10.08 9.19 8.00
N ARG A 472 -9.34 8.67 7.02
CA ARG A 472 -9.28 7.26 6.58
C ARG A 472 -8.02 6.54 7.07
N SER A 473 -6.98 7.28 7.42
CA SER A 473 -5.72 6.72 7.89
C SER A 473 -5.08 7.67 8.90
N LEU A 474 -4.63 7.12 10.03
CA LEU A 474 -3.99 7.86 11.11
C LEU A 474 -2.70 7.13 11.53
N ASN A 475 -1.55 7.77 11.29
CA ASN A 475 -0.23 7.29 11.67
C ASN A 475 0.29 8.15 12.82
N VAL A 476 0.50 7.57 14.00
CA VAL A 476 0.82 8.33 15.21
C VAL A 476 2.05 7.76 15.89
N ARG A 477 2.95 8.66 16.31
CA ARG A 477 4.08 8.35 17.19
C ARG A 477 3.86 9.06 18.54
N CYS A 478 3.87 8.33 19.65
CA CYS A 478 3.54 8.88 20.97
C CYS A 478 4.77 9.02 21.87
N GLU A 479 4.91 10.13 22.59
CA GLU A 479 6.03 10.35 23.52
C GLU A 479 5.93 9.49 24.77
N ASP A 480 4.72 9.29 25.32
CA ASP A 480 4.47 8.44 26.51
C ASP A 480 5.10 7.02 26.40
N GLU A 481 5.33 6.50 25.19
CA GLU A 481 6.04 5.23 25.00
C GLU A 481 7.49 5.25 25.55
N LYS A 482 8.13 6.43 25.63
CA LYS A 482 9.45 6.63 26.25
C LYS A 482 9.38 6.68 27.79
N TYR A 483 8.34 7.27 28.36
CA TYR A 483 8.17 7.37 29.82
C TYR A 483 7.96 5.99 30.48
N TYR A 484 7.21 5.10 29.81
CA TYR A 484 7.06 3.71 30.26
C TYR A 484 8.35 2.89 30.10
N LYS A 485 9.20 3.19 29.10
CA LYS A 485 10.57 2.64 29.02
C LYS A 485 11.45 3.12 30.18
N GLY A 486 11.36 4.39 30.57
CA GLY A 486 12.10 4.96 31.70
C GLY A 486 11.67 4.41 33.08
N LEU A 487 10.37 4.23 33.31
CA LEU A 487 9.83 3.62 34.53
C LEU A 487 10.16 2.12 34.66
N ALA A 488 10.24 1.39 33.55
CA ALA A 488 10.70 0.01 33.54
C ALA A 488 12.20 -0.12 33.89
N LEU A 489 13.01 0.88 33.53
CA LEU A 489 14.43 0.96 33.88
C LEU A 489 14.64 1.38 35.35
N ALA A 490 13.85 2.32 35.86
CA ALA A 490 13.98 2.81 37.25
C ALA A 490 13.51 1.79 38.32
N LYS A 491 12.63 0.83 37.96
CA LYS A 491 12.20 -0.25 38.86
C LYS A 491 13.17 -1.43 38.93
N ASN A 492 14.05 -1.58 37.94
CA ASN A 492 15.07 -2.63 37.91
C ASN A 492 16.44 -2.02 38.25
N GLY A 493 16.70 -1.83 39.54
CA GLY A 493 17.98 -1.33 40.07
C GLY A 493 19.17 -2.29 39.90
N ASN A 494 19.32 -2.92 38.73
CA ASN A 494 20.48 -3.74 38.37
C ASN A 494 20.80 -3.57 36.89
N ASN A 495 22.05 -3.18 36.59
CA ASN A 495 22.65 -3.08 35.25
C ASN A 495 22.78 -4.45 34.58
N LYS A 496 21.66 -5.05 34.16
CA LYS A 496 21.59 -6.12 33.17
C LYS A 496 20.48 -5.78 32.20
N TYR A 497 20.84 -5.57 30.93
CA TYR A 497 19.89 -5.48 29.83
C TYR A 497 19.01 -6.74 29.84
N PRO A 498 17.69 -6.64 30.13
CA PRO A 498 16.80 -7.77 30.01
C PRO A 498 16.34 -7.90 28.56
N ASP A 499 16.20 -9.15 28.10
CA ASP A 499 15.63 -9.55 26.82
C ASP A 499 14.34 -8.76 26.49
N GLU A 500 14.31 -8.16 25.30
CA GLU A 500 13.20 -7.35 24.76
C GLU A 500 11.92 -8.17 24.47
N LYS A 501 11.32 -8.81 25.47
CA LYS A 501 9.90 -9.15 25.47
C LYS A 501 9.10 -7.92 25.93
N ILE A 502 8.98 -6.91 25.07
CA ILE A 502 8.28 -5.67 25.45
C ILE A 502 6.79 -5.73 25.10
N GLN A 503 6.04 -5.88 26.18
CA GLN A 503 4.61 -5.80 26.41
C GLN A 503 4.10 -4.33 26.31
N ASN A 504 4.04 -3.76 25.09
CA ASN A 504 3.59 -2.35 24.90
C ASN A 504 2.47 -2.14 23.84
N LYS A 505 2.34 -3.01 22.83
CA LYS A 505 1.34 -2.80 21.73
C LYS A 505 -0.09 -3.23 22.10
N ASP A 506 -0.26 -4.10 23.09
CA ASP A 506 -1.58 -4.56 23.55
C ASP A 506 -2.30 -3.47 24.38
N ASP A 507 -1.55 -2.62 25.07
CA ASP A 507 -2.07 -1.56 25.94
C ASP A 507 -2.80 -0.45 25.17
N LEU A 508 -2.28 0.01 24.02
CA LEU A 508 -2.95 1.06 23.25
C LEU A 508 -4.28 0.58 22.64
N ILE A 509 -4.33 -0.66 22.19
CA ILE A 509 -5.54 -1.20 21.56
C ILE A 509 -6.57 -1.61 22.61
N GLN A 510 -6.12 -2.09 23.77
CA GLN A 510 -7.00 -2.31 24.91
C GLN A 510 -7.54 -0.97 25.43
N TRP A 511 -6.68 0.03 25.60
CA TRP A 511 -7.07 1.38 25.96
C TRP A 511 -8.07 2.00 24.97
N LEU A 512 -7.87 1.86 23.65
CA LEU A 512 -8.83 2.34 22.64
C LEU A 512 -10.19 1.61 22.74
N LYS A 513 -10.22 0.33 23.09
CA LYS A 513 -11.47 -0.42 23.30
C LYS A 513 -12.20 0.04 24.56
N ASP A 514 -11.44 0.35 25.61
CA ASP A 514 -12.00 0.75 26.90
C ASP A 514 -12.47 2.21 26.91
N HIS A 515 -11.93 3.06 26.02
CA HIS A 515 -12.18 4.51 26.01
C HIS A 515 -12.96 5.04 24.79
N LEU A 516 -13.21 4.23 23.75
CA LEU A 516 -14.02 4.64 22.59
C LEU A 516 -15.50 4.22 22.76
N PRO A 517 -16.46 5.17 22.70
CA PRO A 517 -17.89 4.83 22.73
C PRO A 517 -18.30 4.02 21.48
N SER A 518 -19.34 3.19 21.62
CA SER A 518 -19.83 2.27 20.58
C SER A 518 -20.24 2.95 19.26
N THR A 519 -20.52 4.25 19.27
CA THR A 519 -20.76 5.07 18.08
C THR A 519 -19.49 5.29 17.23
N CYS A 520 -18.31 5.29 17.83
CA CYS A 520 -17.03 5.40 17.12
C CYS A 520 -16.63 4.09 16.42
N LEU A 521 -17.19 2.93 16.78
CA LEU A 521 -16.97 1.66 16.08
C LEU A 521 -17.48 1.70 14.64
N ILE A 522 -18.58 2.43 14.38
CA ILE A 522 -19.14 2.61 13.02
C ILE A 522 -18.17 3.40 12.15
N VAL A 523 -17.58 4.47 12.70
CA VAL A 523 -16.56 5.28 12.03
C VAL A 523 -15.29 4.45 11.82
N LEU A 524 -14.84 3.71 12.83
CA LEU A 524 -13.72 2.78 12.73
C LEU A 524 -13.93 1.72 11.64
N VAL A 525 -15.11 1.12 11.54
CA VAL A 525 -15.41 0.15 10.49
C VAL A 525 -15.42 0.79 9.11
N ARG A 526 -15.94 2.02 8.95
CA ARG A 526 -15.85 2.76 7.68
C ARG A 526 -14.40 3.07 7.29
N ILE A 527 -13.60 3.54 8.23
CA ILE A 527 -12.17 3.84 8.07
C ILE A 527 -11.40 2.58 7.68
N ILE A 528 -11.59 1.50 8.44
CA ILE A 528 -10.88 0.22 8.25
C ILE A 528 -11.30 -0.45 6.94
N THR A 529 -12.57 -0.37 6.56
CA THR A 529 -13.09 -1.04 5.36
C THR A 529 -13.04 -0.15 4.11
N ARG A 530 -12.54 1.08 4.22
CA ARG A 530 -12.58 2.10 3.15
C ARG A 530 -13.99 2.25 2.57
N ASP A 531 -14.97 2.42 3.45
CA ASP A 531 -16.41 2.53 3.16
C ASP A 531 -17.05 1.31 2.45
N LYS A 532 -16.39 0.14 2.41
CA LYS A 532 -17.02 -1.08 1.86
C LYS A 532 -18.12 -1.65 2.74
N TYR A 533 -18.04 -1.49 4.05
CA TYR A 533 -19.04 -2.01 4.98
C TYR A 533 -19.45 -0.95 6.00
N THR A 534 -20.73 -0.96 6.34
CA THR A 534 -21.29 -0.13 7.41
C THR A 534 -21.93 -1.02 8.47
N LEU A 535 -21.57 -0.79 9.74
CA LEU A 535 -22.29 -1.38 10.87
C LEU A 535 -23.71 -0.81 10.89
N GLU A 536 -24.67 -1.63 10.50
CA GLU A 536 -26.10 -1.33 10.61
C GLU A 536 -26.57 -1.69 12.02
N SER A 537 -27.33 -0.80 12.66
CA SER A 537 -28.00 -1.13 13.92
C SER A 537 -29.07 -2.20 13.68
N PHE A 538 -29.24 -3.13 14.62
CA PHE A 538 -30.24 -4.19 14.50
C PHE A 538 -31.66 -3.62 14.30
N THR A 539 -31.97 -2.52 14.98
CA THR A 539 -33.19 -1.73 14.81
C THR A 539 -32.88 -0.24 14.73
N ASN A 540 -33.77 0.54 14.12
CA ASN A 540 -33.73 2.00 14.07
C ASN A 540 -35.08 2.56 14.57
N PHE A 541 -35.22 2.63 15.89
CA PHE A 541 -36.42 3.11 16.60
C PHE A 541 -37.75 2.75 15.91
N PRO A 542 -38.15 1.45 15.91
CA PRO A 542 -39.34 0.98 15.20
C PRO A 542 -40.63 1.68 15.64
N ILE A 543 -40.67 2.18 16.87
CA ILE A 543 -41.81 2.94 17.40
C ILE A 543 -42.08 4.24 16.65
N PHE A 544 -41.16 4.76 15.81
CA PHE A 544 -41.41 5.96 15.01
C PHE A 544 -41.89 5.66 13.58
N SER A 545 -42.31 4.42 13.30
CA SER A 545 -42.78 4.04 11.97
C SER A 545 -44.13 4.68 11.66
N LEU A 546 -44.25 5.31 10.49
CA LEU A 546 -45.49 5.94 10.01
C LEU A 546 -46.28 5.07 9.03
N SER A 547 -45.70 3.93 8.63
CA SER A 547 -46.30 2.90 7.77
C SER A 547 -45.70 1.53 8.10
N LEU A 548 -46.39 0.45 7.75
CA LEU A 548 -45.86 -0.91 7.91
C LEU A 548 -44.66 -1.16 7.00
N ARG A 549 -44.65 -0.54 5.82
CA ARG A 549 -43.51 -0.58 4.90
C ARG A 549 -42.26 0.08 5.49
N GLU A 550 -42.41 1.19 6.19
CA GLU A 550 -41.29 1.83 6.91
C GLU A 550 -40.82 0.97 8.09
N PHE A 551 -41.78 0.40 8.84
CA PHE A 551 -41.47 -0.50 9.95
C PHE A 551 -40.60 -1.67 9.50
N TRP A 552 -41.07 -2.47 8.54
CA TRP A 552 -40.35 -3.67 8.07
C TRP A 552 -39.16 -3.37 7.16
N GLY A 553 -39.26 -2.32 6.34
CA GLY A 553 -38.26 -2.04 5.30
C GLY A 553 -37.07 -1.19 5.76
N GLN A 554 -37.20 -0.44 6.86
CA GLN A 554 -36.20 0.55 7.26
C GLN A 554 -35.85 0.55 8.75
N ARG A 555 -36.77 0.12 9.63
CA ARG A 555 -36.64 0.34 11.08
C ARG A 555 -36.52 -0.93 11.91
N TYR A 556 -37.26 -1.97 11.59
CA TYR A 556 -37.26 -3.22 12.32
C TYR A 556 -36.31 -4.24 11.67
N ASN A 557 -35.50 -4.91 12.50
CA ASN A 557 -34.64 -6.03 12.12
C ASN A 557 -33.87 -5.81 10.78
N ARG A 558 -33.12 -4.70 10.71
CA ARG A 558 -32.47 -4.22 9.47
C ARG A 558 -31.48 -5.23 8.90
N LEU A 559 -30.86 -6.05 9.76
CA LEU A 559 -29.97 -7.13 9.34
C LEU A 559 -30.73 -8.19 8.52
N ILE A 560 -31.80 -8.77 9.09
CA ILE A 560 -32.60 -9.78 8.38
C ILE A 560 -33.32 -9.17 7.19
N GLY A 561 -33.81 -7.93 7.33
CA GLY A 561 -34.40 -7.18 6.22
C GLY A 561 -33.43 -7.00 5.04
N THR A 562 -32.15 -6.73 5.30
CA THR A 562 -31.11 -6.64 4.26
C THR A 562 -30.86 -7.99 3.60
N VAL A 563 -30.73 -9.06 4.39
CA VAL A 563 -30.54 -10.42 3.84
C VAL A 563 -31.71 -10.82 2.95
N LEU A 564 -32.94 -10.68 3.41
CA LEU A 564 -34.13 -11.00 2.61
C LEU A 564 -34.26 -10.10 1.37
N LYS A 565 -33.84 -8.84 1.46
CA LYS A 565 -33.86 -7.91 0.34
C LYS A 565 -32.88 -8.33 -0.76
N GLU A 566 -31.66 -8.70 -0.40
CA GLU A 566 -30.64 -9.12 -1.36
C GLU A 566 -30.91 -10.53 -1.90
N SER A 567 -31.37 -11.46 -1.06
CA SER A 567 -31.54 -12.87 -1.43
C SER A 567 -32.87 -13.18 -2.10
N ILE A 568 -33.96 -12.45 -1.80
CA ILE A 568 -35.31 -12.77 -2.30
C ILE A 568 -35.91 -11.59 -3.07
N PHE A 569 -36.03 -10.41 -2.45
CA PHE A 569 -36.75 -9.28 -3.04
C PHE A 569 -36.13 -8.82 -4.37
N LYS A 570 -34.81 -8.61 -4.41
CA LYS A 570 -34.11 -8.13 -5.61
C LYS A 570 -34.20 -9.14 -6.78
N PRO A 571 -33.85 -10.43 -6.60
CA PRO A 571 -33.99 -11.43 -7.67
C PRO A 571 -35.41 -11.52 -8.22
N ILE A 572 -36.43 -11.66 -7.36
CA ILE A 572 -37.83 -11.79 -7.79
C ILE A 572 -38.34 -10.52 -8.47
N ARG A 573 -37.94 -9.34 -7.99
CA ARG A 573 -38.29 -8.08 -8.65
C ARG A 573 -37.67 -7.99 -10.05
N LEU A 574 -36.44 -8.48 -10.24
CA LEU A 574 -35.78 -8.47 -11.55
C LEU A 574 -36.46 -9.43 -12.52
N GLU A 575 -36.87 -10.61 -12.05
CA GLU A 575 -37.50 -11.64 -12.87
C GLU A 575 -38.93 -11.28 -13.28
N PHE A 576 -39.75 -10.80 -12.34
CA PHE A 576 -41.18 -10.51 -12.58
C PHE A 576 -41.49 -9.03 -12.82
N SER A 577 -40.46 -8.16 -12.82
CA SER A 577 -40.60 -6.71 -12.99
C SER A 577 -41.61 -6.02 -12.04
N SER A 578 -41.97 -6.66 -10.93
CA SER A 578 -42.99 -6.20 -9.99
C SER A 578 -42.47 -6.14 -8.56
N SER A 579 -42.47 -4.94 -7.98
CA SER A 579 -42.12 -4.73 -6.57
C SER A 579 -43.12 -5.37 -5.62
N THR A 580 -44.38 -5.50 -6.05
CA THR A 580 -45.45 -6.11 -5.25
C THR A 580 -45.23 -7.61 -5.14
N ILE A 581 -44.91 -8.28 -6.26
CA ILE A 581 -44.58 -9.71 -6.27
C ILE A 581 -43.32 -9.99 -5.45
N GLY A 582 -42.28 -9.16 -5.61
CA GLY A 582 -41.07 -9.27 -4.80
C GLY A 582 -41.34 -9.10 -3.31
N GLY A 583 -42.19 -8.15 -2.93
CA GLY A 583 -42.59 -7.90 -1.54
C GLY A 583 -43.36 -9.08 -0.94
N LEU A 584 -44.43 -9.53 -1.59
CA LEU A 584 -45.25 -10.67 -1.14
C LEU A 584 -44.44 -11.96 -1.03
N THR A 585 -43.56 -12.22 -2.01
CA THR A 585 -42.66 -13.39 -1.97
C THR A 585 -41.71 -13.32 -0.78
N THR A 586 -41.15 -12.13 -0.50
CA THR A 586 -40.28 -11.92 0.66
C THR A 586 -40.99 -12.19 1.99
N PHE A 587 -42.22 -11.70 2.15
CA PHE A 587 -43.03 -11.96 3.34
C PHE A 587 -43.45 -13.43 3.45
N THR A 588 -43.73 -14.10 2.32
CA THR A 588 -44.05 -15.53 2.27
C THR A 588 -42.87 -16.38 2.75
N VAL A 589 -41.67 -16.13 2.21
CA VAL A 589 -40.44 -16.82 2.65
C VAL A 589 -40.15 -16.55 4.12
N SER A 590 -40.32 -15.30 4.57
CA SER A 590 -40.16 -14.95 5.99
C SER A 590 -41.16 -15.70 6.87
N GLY A 591 -42.42 -15.82 6.45
CA GLY A 591 -43.44 -16.61 7.12
C GLY A 591 -43.08 -18.08 7.23
N LEU A 592 -42.61 -18.70 6.14
CA LEU A 592 -42.17 -20.11 6.13
C LEU A 592 -41.00 -20.36 7.09
N LEU A 593 -40.04 -19.44 7.16
CA LEU A 593 -38.93 -19.53 8.13
C LEU A 593 -39.44 -19.49 9.58
N HIS A 594 -40.43 -18.66 9.87
CA HIS A 594 -41.02 -18.60 11.22
C HIS A 594 -41.89 -19.81 11.54
N VAL A 595 -42.60 -20.37 10.55
CA VAL A 595 -43.31 -21.65 10.67
C VAL A 595 -42.33 -22.78 10.99
N HIS A 596 -41.19 -22.84 10.29
CA HIS A 596 -40.13 -23.81 10.57
C HIS A 596 -39.58 -23.66 11.99
N ASN A 597 -39.32 -22.43 12.44
CA ASN A 597 -38.88 -22.17 13.81
C ASN A 597 -39.95 -22.61 14.82
N ALA A 598 -41.22 -22.31 14.58
CA ALA A 598 -42.32 -22.72 15.45
C ALA A 598 -42.46 -24.25 15.54
N LEU A 599 -42.27 -24.98 14.42
CA LEU A 599 -42.23 -26.44 14.40
C LEU A 599 -41.10 -26.99 15.24
N ILE A 600 -39.87 -26.51 15.03
CA ILE A 600 -38.70 -27.02 15.74
C ILE A 600 -38.79 -26.73 17.24
N ILE A 601 -39.23 -25.53 17.61
CA ILE A 601 -39.21 -25.06 18.99
C ILE A 601 -40.39 -25.64 19.78
N PHE A 602 -41.60 -25.65 19.21
CA PHE A 602 -42.83 -25.98 19.96
C PHE A 602 -43.48 -27.30 19.57
N ASN A 603 -43.03 -27.93 18.48
CA ASN A 603 -43.57 -29.17 17.92
C ASN A 603 -45.11 -29.22 17.87
N ASP A 604 -45.74 -28.08 17.52
CA ASP A 604 -47.18 -27.93 17.52
C ASP A 604 -47.68 -27.35 16.20
N ILE A 605 -48.47 -28.18 15.52
CA ILE A 605 -49.04 -27.91 14.21
C ILE A 605 -50.10 -26.80 14.28
N SER A 606 -50.77 -26.61 15.43
CA SER A 606 -51.78 -25.55 15.61
C SER A 606 -51.19 -24.13 15.51
N LEU A 607 -49.86 -23.99 15.64
CA LEU A 607 -49.15 -22.70 15.65
C LEU A 607 -48.68 -22.27 14.25
N LEU A 608 -48.72 -23.18 13.27
CA LEU A 608 -48.20 -22.91 11.92
C LEU A 608 -49.04 -21.88 11.18
N PHE A 609 -50.36 -22.09 11.19
CA PHE A 609 -51.28 -21.26 10.45
C PHE A 609 -51.31 -19.82 10.99
N PRO A 610 -51.46 -19.56 12.32
CA PRO A 610 -51.39 -18.20 12.86
C PRO A 610 -50.06 -17.50 12.56
N THR A 611 -48.93 -18.20 12.74
CA THR A 611 -47.59 -17.63 12.50
C THR A 611 -47.41 -17.24 11.04
N PHE A 612 -47.82 -18.11 10.11
CA PHE A 612 -47.75 -17.81 8.68
C PHE A 612 -48.66 -16.64 8.30
N MET A 613 -49.90 -16.64 8.80
CA MET A 613 -50.89 -15.60 8.50
C MET A 613 -50.43 -14.20 8.95
N PHE A 614 -49.70 -14.08 10.06
CA PHE A 614 -49.10 -12.81 10.46
C PHE A 614 -48.26 -12.20 9.33
N PHE A 615 -47.28 -12.95 8.81
CA PHE A 615 -46.39 -12.42 7.77
C PHE A 615 -47.12 -12.14 6.46
N ILE A 616 -48.11 -12.97 6.10
CA ILE A 616 -48.93 -12.75 4.90
C ILE A 616 -49.78 -11.48 5.02
N LEU A 617 -50.48 -11.28 6.15
CA LEU A 617 -51.28 -10.08 6.38
C LEU A 617 -50.42 -8.81 6.33
N HIS A 618 -49.26 -8.83 6.98
CA HIS A 618 -48.32 -7.71 6.91
C HIS A 618 -47.77 -7.47 5.49
N GLY A 619 -47.50 -8.54 4.74
CA GLY A 619 -47.07 -8.45 3.35
C GLY A 619 -48.13 -7.86 2.41
N ILE A 620 -49.40 -8.21 2.61
CA ILE A 620 -50.53 -7.64 1.86
C ILE A 620 -50.64 -6.15 2.15
N VAL A 621 -50.63 -5.74 3.43
CA VAL A 621 -50.76 -4.31 3.77
C VAL A 621 -49.56 -3.51 3.28
N CYS A 622 -48.32 -4.03 3.40
CA CYS A 622 -47.14 -3.37 2.82
C CYS A 622 -47.23 -3.21 1.29
N SER A 623 -47.84 -4.19 0.62
CA SER A 623 -48.06 -4.16 -0.83
C SER A 623 -49.13 -3.15 -1.22
N LEU A 624 -50.22 -3.06 -0.45
CA LEU A 624 -51.26 -2.05 -0.62
C LEU A 624 -50.71 -0.64 -0.37
N GLU A 625 -49.93 -0.44 0.70
CA GLU A 625 -49.23 0.83 0.97
C GLU A 625 -48.30 1.23 -0.19
N ALA A 626 -47.62 0.26 -0.80
CA ALA A 626 -46.75 0.50 -1.96
C ALA A 626 -47.52 0.84 -3.24
N TYR A 627 -48.68 0.20 -3.47
CA TYR A 627 -49.51 0.41 -4.66
C TYR A 627 -50.32 1.71 -4.57
N MET A 628 -50.97 1.97 -3.43
CA MET A 628 -51.89 3.10 -3.24
C MET A 628 -51.19 4.43 -2.91
N LYS A 629 -49.88 4.42 -2.61
CA LYS A 629 -49.08 5.62 -2.23
C LYS A 629 -49.77 6.54 -1.22
N ILE A 630 -50.44 5.94 -0.22
CA ILE A 630 -51.24 6.69 0.75
C ILE A 630 -50.33 7.60 1.59
N GLN A 631 -50.60 8.91 1.59
CA GLN A 631 -49.95 9.88 2.47
C GLN A 631 -50.92 10.29 3.57
N LEU A 632 -50.73 9.73 4.77
CA LEU A 632 -51.52 10.08 5.96
C LEU A 632 -50.81 11.17 6.77
N PRO A 633 -51.57 12.01 7.51
CA PRO A 633 -50.97 12.85 8.54
C PRO A 633 -50.17 12.00 9.52
N LYS A 634 -48.98 12.47 9.91
CA LYS A 634 -48.03 11.73 10.78
C LYS A 634 -48.67 11.08 12.02
N PRO A 635 -49.51 11.75 12.83
CA PRO A 635 -50.11 11.10 14.00
C PRO A 635 -51.08 9.98 13.61
N VAL A 636 -51.80 10.13 12.50
CA VAL A 636 -52.74 9.12 11.99
C VAL A 636 -51.99 7.91 11.44
N GLY A 637 -50.95 8.12 10.63
CA GLY A 637 -50.12 7.04 10.10
C GLY A 637 -49.41 6.26 11.21
N TRP A 638 -48.87 6.97 12.21
CA TRP A 638 -48.29 6.36 13.40
C TRP A 638 -49.31 5.49 14.15
N LEU A 639 -50.49 6.04 14.46
CA LEU A 639 -51.54 5.34 15.20
C LEU A 639 -51.97 4.08 14.45
N LEU A 640 -52.33 4.19 13.17
CA LEU A 640 -52.78 3.06 12.35
C LEU A 640 -51.72 1.96 12.24
N THR A 641 -50.45 2.33 12.04
CA THR A 641 -49.33 1.38 11.96
C THR A 641 -49.20 0.59 13.25
N HIS A 642 -49.19 1.27 14.39
CA HIS A 642 -48.98 0.62 15.69
C HIS A 642 -50.21 -0.13 16.17
N THR A 643 -51.42 0.37 15.91
CA THR A 643 -52.67 -0.35 16.16
C THR A 643 -52.70 -1.65 15.34
N PHE A 644 -52.33 -1.62 14.06
CA PHE A 644 -52.28 -2.83 13.24
C PHE A 644 -51.25 -3.84 13.79
N ILE A 645 -50.02 -3.40 14.06
CA ILE A 645 -48.97 -4.27 14.65
C ILE A 645 -49.43 -4.88 15.96
N PHE A 646 -50.06 -4.09 16.84
CA PHE A 646 -50.53 -4.56 18.14
C PHE A 646 -51.63 -5.61 17.97
N LEU A 647 -52.62 -5.36 17.10
CA LEU A 647 -53.73 -6.28 16.84
C LEU A 647 -53.28 -7.61 16.20
N THR A 648 -52.26 -7.59 15.35
CA THR A 648 -51.75 -8.80 14.71
C THR A 648 -50.69 -9.53 15.55
N SER A 649 -50.03 -8.85 16.49
CA SER A 649 -48.96 -9.42 17.32
C SER A 649 -49.31 -10.73 18.05
N PRO A 650 -50.55 -11.00 18.52
CA PRO A 650 -50.89 -12.27 19.16
C PRO A 650 -50.68 -13.48 18.24
N LEU A 651 -50.82 -13.31 16.91
CA LEU A 651 -50.63 -14.39 15.93
C LEU A 651 -49.22 -15.00 15.97
N VAL A 652 -48.23 -14.23 16.42
CA VAL A 652 -46.83 -14.68 16.56
C VAL A 652 -46.42 -14.80 18.03
N LEU A 653 -46.89 -13.92 18.92
CA LEU A 653 -46.46 -13.88 20.32
C LEU A 653 -47.22 -14.86 21.23
N GLN A 654 -48.51 -15.10 20.98
CA GLN A 654 -49.32 -16.00 21.82
C GLN A 654 -48.73 -17.44 21.92
N PRO A 655 -48.16 -18.03 20.86
CA PRO A 655 -47.39 -19.28 20.94
C PRO A 655 -46.28 -19.25 22.00
N PHE A 656 -45.45 -18.20 21.99
CA PHE A 656 -44.36 -18.03 22.95
C PHE A 656 -44.88 -17.81 24.37
N MET A 657 -46.02 -17.14 24.54
CA MET A 657 -46.60 -16.95 25.88
C MET A 657 -47.19 -18.25 26.43
N LYS A 658 -47.90 -19.05 25.60
CA LYS A 658 -48.55 -20.29 26.04
C LYS A 658 -47.57 -21.45 26.24
N LYS A 659 -46.53 -21.55 25.39
CA LYS A 659 -45.60 -22.70 25.37
C LYS A 659 -44.16 -22.36 25.70
N GLY A 660 -43.80 -21.09 25.80
CA GLY A 660 -42.43 -20.65 26.11
C GLY A 660 -41.97 -21.07 27.50
N SER A 661 -42.85 -21.04 28.51
CA SER A 661 -42.50 -21.50 29.85
C SER A 661 -42.16 -23.01 29.89
N PRO A 662 -42.99 -23.93 29.37
CA PRO A 662 -42.62 -25.34 29.23
C PRO A 662 -41.33 -25.58 28.43
N PHE A 663 -41.15 -24.87 27.31
CA PHE A 663 -39.95 -24.98 26.47
C PHE A 663 -38.68 -24.54 27.20
N LEU A 664 -38.71 -23.41 27.91
CA LEU A 664 -37.57 -22.89 28.68
C LEU A 664 -37.25 -23.76 29.89
N MET A 665 -38.25 -24.43 30.48
CA MET A 665 -38.01 -25.41 31.54
C MET A 665 -37.34 -26.68 31.00
N LEU A 666 -37.77 -27.22 29.85
CA LEU A 666 -37.11 -28.36 29.20
C LEU A 666 -35.72 -28.03 28.62
N ASN A 667 -35.51 -26.81 28.15
CA ASN A 667 -34.26 -26.32 27.56
C ASN A 667 -33.71 -25.17 28.38
N SER A 668 -33.45 -25.44 29.66
CA SER A 668 -32.87 -24.45 30.57
C SER A 668 -31.54 -23.96 29.99
N PRO A 669 -31.38 -22.65 29.74
CA PRO A 669 -30.11 -22.10 29.26
C PRO A 669 -28.97 -22.57 30.17
N PRO A 670 -27.75 -22.78 29.66
CA PRO A 670 -26.61 -23.27 30.46
C PRO A 670 -26.26 -22.36 31.65
N LEU A 671 -26.85 -21.16 31.72
CA LEU A 671 -26.69 -20.18 32.78
C LEU A 671 -27.96 -19.97 33.64
N TYR A 672 -28.97 -20.85 33.56
CA TYR A 672 -30.22 -20.70 34.31
C TYR A 672 -30.05 -20.86 35.83
N ASN A 673 -29.06 -21.65 36.26
CA ASN A 673 -28.80 -21.94 37.68
C ASN A 673 -27.67 -21.09 38.30
N VAL A 674 -27.15 -20.07 37.60
CA VAL A 674 -26.02 -19.28 38.12
C VAL A 674 -26.51 -18.07 38.90
N GLU A 675 -26.17 -18.00 40.19
CA GLU A 675 -26.68 -17.04 41.16
C GLU A 675 -26.39 -15.56 40.83
N TRP A 676 -25.39 -15.28 39.98
CA TRP A 676 -24.99 -13.91 39.62
C TRP A 676 -25.79 -13.31 38.46
N ILE A 677 -26.64 -14.09 37.79
CA ILE A 677 -27.63 -13.54 36.85
C ILE A 677 -28.90 -13.25 37.66
N PRO A 678 -29.36 -11.98 37.75
CA PRO A 678 -30.58 -11.67 38.46
C PRO A 678 -31.73 -12.44 37.83
N LYS A 679 -32.33 -13.35 38.60
CA LYS A 679 -33.57 -14.03 38.23
C LYS A 679 -34.61 -12.92 38.04
N LEU A 680 -34.96 -12.62 36.79
CA LEU A 680 -36.03 -11.67 36.51
C LEU A 680 -37.27 -12.16 37.29
N PRO A 681 -37.90 -11.32 38.12
CA PRO A 681 -39.10 -11.72 38.81
C PRO A 681 -40.11 -12.10 37.73
N VAL A 682 -40.51 -13.37 37.71
CA VAL A 682 -41.71 -13.77 36.97
C VAL A 682 -42.84 -13.04 37.69
N SER A 683 -43.31 -11.96 37.08
CA SER A 683 -44.44 -11.21 37.60
C SER A 683 -45.62 -12.18 37.70
N ASN A 684 -46.13 -12.40 38.91
CA ASN A 684 -47.42 -13.05 39.15
C ASN A 684 -48.61 -12.22 38.63
N PHE A 685 -48.34 -11.10 37.95
CA PHE A 685 -49.32 -10.27 37.27
C PHE A 685 -48.92 -10.10 35.80
N CYS A 686 -49.54 -10.90 34.94
CA CYS A 686 -49.94 -10.44 33.61
C CYS A 686 -51.47 -10.61 33.57
N PRO A 687 -52.26 -9.53 33.44
CA PRO A 687 -53.67 -9.64 33.09
C PRO A 687 -53.87 -10.28 31.72
#